data_AF-A0A4Z2CEH6-F1
#
_entry.id   AF-A0A4Z2CEH6-F1
#
_cell.length_a   1.000
_cell.length_b   1.000
_cell.length_c   1.000
_cell.angle_alpha   90.00
_cell.angle_beta   90.00
_cell.angle_gamma   90.00
#
_symmetry.space_group_name_H-M   'P 1'
#
loop_
_entity.id
_entity.type
_entity.pdbx_description
1 polymer ?
#
loop_
_entity_poly.entity_id
_entity_poly.type
_entity_poly.pdbx_seq_one_letter_code
_entity_poly.pdbx_strand_id
1 'polypeptide(L)'
;MTEGASVQPAASWWSAMSMETFWMRHGVSCVMKILQHFLCQTAMEIGEAICRGFTMGKSLDWPFECFKPNPVPIRFSFRGKNKNTDFNLLAAVYNVRGDFLRWEQLGLNNLQLCGETATRQAAAFSFGTAYQQSCDLSVAELMSTYSEPLFYDVFMDLGGEEERKLFPLPTLVNNLQYNGQFINQDACFLVDMLSGREKSTSSVPKVIRVATSIKIRFELVPDSKEGTVFPPLMSITYSDIPITDVSTQTVSATFAVQYEMNLNEFHIIMDIVLGVLGSLFLLNTLLRTIKWKRRFGSQIIDGETLMKFLLFAIGDLSNVFFFVTVGTAVYWLIFYKAQQTVTVVLPLPAQEERYKIFIGLAFAGKFLQELRLQVTVDLFFIDWERPRCSGGLWKEKPAPGTGEPKSDSPPVSIWRTYFVANEWNKIQTLRQISPTFQIIAVLFFLEVLGFSNYALSEPVSTAERSPQAFTPPYSMTLRYGLASILWLCLGLLQVIYFTLYERFVKNNIHQFVDLCSISNISVLLFSHPCFGYYIHGHSVHGHADTNMEEMSNNLKREAESMCGQRGLLPNTEVQTFQVSFTRYLRTQYERIQDLSNRRTGPLRSRDSSSANQFEQNTSVYNTMNHFLGSFIDHAYSEMDYIVKDKQLFETLLGVEPGEKSIFYNDEDFSFKDVLFYGNEATLLIFDTLFFCVVDLGAQSFVLAAVLTYVEQTIFSMIRQSLGRRNLINKTLVDNRFLI
;
A
#
# COMPACT_ATOMS: atom_id res chain seq x y z
N MET A 1 6.67 -82.12 4.90
CA MET A 1 7.78 -81.52 4.14
C MET A 1 7.48 -80.04 4.02
N THR A 2 8.43 -79.27 4.51
CA THR A 2 8.41 -77.88 4.95
C THR A 2 8.84 -76.92 3.85
N GLU A 3 8.29 -75.70 3.93
CA GLU A 3 8.89 -74.37 3.72
C GLU A 3 9.77 -74.03 2.49
N GLY A 4 9.53 -72.82 1.96
CA GLY A 4 10.58 -71.97 1.40
C GLY A 4 10.24 -71.27 0.08
N ALA A 5 9.52 -70.14 0.13
CA ALA A 5 9.52 -69.15 -0.95
C ALA A 5 10.16 -67.86 -0.43
N SER A 6 11.39 -67.60 -0.88
CA SER A 6 12.22 -66.48 -0.51
C SER A 6 11.89 -65.21 -1.32
N VAL A 7 12.00 -64.10 -0.60
CA VAL A 7 11.87 -62.68 -1.00
C VAL A 7 13.13 -62.19 -1.71
N GLN A 8 12.99 -61.30 -2.72
CA GLN A 8 13.90 -60.15 -2.98
C GLN A 8 13.39 -59.21 -4.12
N PRO A 9 13.84 -57.93 -4.24
CA PRO A 9 13.27 -56.80 -3.48
C PRO A 9 12.96 -55.52 -4.31
N ALA A 10 12.41 -54.53 -3.59
CA ALA A 10 12.09 -53.17 -3.98
C ALA A 10 13.27 -52.35 -4.59
N ALA A 11 13.31 -52.25 -5.92
CA ALA A 11 14.29 -51.43 -6.64
C ALA A 11 13.69 -50.34 -7.55
N SER A 12 12.36 -50.14 -7.57
CA SER A 12 11.70 -49.19 -8.49
C SER A 12 11.33 -47.83 -7.89
N TRP A 13 11.43 -47.66 -6.56
CA TRP A 13 11.06 -46.39 -5.89
C TRP A 13 12.22 -45.41 -5.71
N TRP A 14 13.47 -45.89 -5.67
CA TRP A 14 14.65 -45.04 -5.46
C TRP A 14 15.19 -44.39 -6.76
N SER A 15 14.87 -44.95 -7.92
CA SER A 15 15.31 -44.45 -9.24
C SER A 15 14.46 -43.29 -9.76
N ALA A 16 13.20 -43.17 -9.34
CA ALA A 16 12.36 -41.99 -9.65
C ALA A 16 12.76 -40.76 -8.80
N MET A 17 13.13 -40.98 -7.53
CA MET A 17 13.55 -39.92 -6.61
C MET A 17 14.92 -39.32 -6.96
N SER A 18 15.81 -40.07 -7.61
CA SER A 18 17.14 -39.57 -8.01
C SER A 18 17.11 -38.64 -9.23
N MET A 19 16.12 -38.80 -10.11
CA MET A 19 15.95 -37.94 -11.28
C MET A 19 15.20 -36.64 -10.94
N GLU A 20 14.22 -36.70 -10.02
CA GLU A 20 13.53 -35.51 -9.48
C GLU A 20 14.45 -34.61 -8.63
N THR A 21 15.37 -35.21 -7.86
CA THR A 21 16.39 -34.45 -7.10
C THR A 21 17.50 -33.88 -7.99
N PHE A 22 17.79 -34.48 -9.15
CA PHE A 22 18.75 -33.96 -10.14
C PHE A 22 18.22 -32.73 -10.89
N TRP A 23 16.95 -32.75 -11.32
CA TRP A 23 16.30 -31.58 -11.93
C TRP A 23 16.00 -30.46 -10.94
N MET A 24 15.65 -30.80 -9.69
CA MET A 24 15.54 -29.81 -8.61
C MET A 24 16.92 -29.22 -8.27
N ARG A 25 18.01 -30.00 -8.16
CA ARG A 25 19.34 -29.45 -7.88
C ARG A 25 19.87 -28.58 -9.00
N HIS A 26 19.74 -28.97 -10.27
CA HIS A 26 20.29 -28.19 -11.38
C HIS A 26 19.39 -27.04 -11.84
N GLY A 27 18.06 -27.23 -11.83
CA GLY A 27 17.09 -26.18 -12.12
C GLY A 27 17.05 -25.11 -11.03
N VAL A 28 17.01 -25.51 -9.75
CA VAL A 28 17.04 -24.56 -8.62
C VAL A 28 18.44 -23.94 -8.44
N SER A 29 19.54 -24.64 -8.74
CA SER A 29 20.89 -24.04 -8.72
C SER A 29 21.11 -23.06 -9.88
N CYS A 30 20.58 -23.33 -11.08
CA CYS A 30 20.67 -22.40 -12.21
C CYS A 30 19.75 -21.19 -11.97
N VAL A 31 18.52 -21.41 -11.49
CA VAL A 31 17.58 -20.34 -11.11
C VAL A 31 18.10 -19.56 -9.90
N MET A 32 18.70 -20.17 -8.88
CA MET A 32 19.36 -19.47 -7.76
C MET A 32 20.64 -18.76 -8.20
N LYS A 33 21.42 -19.28 -9.16
CA LYS A 33 22.58 -18.55 -9.70
C LYS A 33 22.17 -17.39 -10.58
N ILE A 34 21.11 -17.53 -11.38
CA ILE A 34 20.54 -16.46 -12.19
C ILE A 34 19.82 -15.44 -11.29
N LEU A 35 19.10 -15.86 -10.25
CA LEU A 35 18.53 -14.97 -9.23
C LEU A 35 19.61 -14.34 -8.38
N GLN A 36 20.70 -15.03 -8.03
CA GLN A 36 21.82 -14.44 -7.31
C GLN A 36 22.57 -13.47 -8.22
N HIS A 37 22.71 -13.74 -9.51
CA HIS A 37 23.25 -12.79 -10.47
C HIS A 37 22.31 -11.61 -10.71
N PHE A 38 21.00 -11.85 -10.86
CA PHE A 38 20.00 -10.82 -11.15
C PHE A 38 19.69 -10.00 -9.90
N LEU A 39 19.68 -10.58 -8.70
CA LEU A 39 19.63 -9.88 -7.41
C LEU A 39 20.95 -9.18 -7.12
N CYS A 40 22.10 -9.75 -7.46
CA CYS A 40 23.39 -9.04 -7.33
C CYS A 40 23.49 -7.92 -8.36
N GLN A 41 22.88 -8.04 -9.53
CA GLN A 41 22.90 -7.05 -10.61
C GLN A 41 21.83 -5.98 -10.41
N THR A 42 20.63 -6.31 -9.91
CA THR A 42 19.65 -5.32 -9.44
C THR A 42 20.07 -4.71 -8.11
N ALA A 43 20.73 -5.43 -7.19
CA ALA A 43 21.34 -4.83 -5.99
C ALA A 43 22.63 -4.05 -6.32
N MET A 44 23.33 -4.35 -7.42
CA MET A 44 24.43 -3.53 -7.96
C MET A 44 23.91 -2.35 -8.78
N GLU A 45 22.75 -2.42 -9.43
CA GLU A 45 22.16 -1.30 -10.18
C GLU A 45 21.38 -0.37 -9.25
N ILE A 46 20.65 -0.92 -8.27
CA ILE A 46 20.11 -0.17 -7.13
C ILE A 46 21.27 0.28 -6.25
N GLY A 47 22.30 -0.54 -6.06
CA GLY A 47 23.54 -0.18 -5.38
C GLY A 47 24.36 0.86 -6.14
N GLU A 48 24.34 0.89 -7.47
CA GLU A 48 24.95 1.92 -8.32
C GLU A 48 24.09 3.16 -8.37
N ALA A 49 22.76 3.07 -8.30
CA ALA A 49 21.86 4.21 -8.17
C ALA A 49 21.98 4.83 -6.77
N ILE A 50 22.11 4.01 -5.73
CA ILE A 50 22.44 4.39 -4.37
C ILE A 50 23.88 4.93 -4.31
N CYS A 51 24.85 4.33 -5.00
CA CYS A 51 26.24 4.81 -5.09
C CYS A 51 26.39 6.05 -5.98
N ARG A 52 25.53 6.28 -6.97
CA ARG A 52 25.45 7.54 -7.73
C ARG A 52 24.77 8.64 -6.91
N GLY A 53 23.79 8.27 -6.07
CA GLY A 53 23.27 9.14 -5.00
C GLY A 53 24.32 9.43 -3.90
N PHE A 54 25.13 8.44 -3.54
CA PHE A 54 26.22 8.55 -2.54
C PHE A 54 27.46 9.26 -3.10
N THR A 55 27.70 9.23 -4.42
CA THR A 55 28.84 9.94 -5.05
C THR A 55 28.51 11.38 -5.43
N MET A 56 27.23 11.78 -5.41
CA MET A 56 26.84 13.21 -5.46
C MET A 56 26.77 13.90 -4.09
N GLY A 57 26.95 13.16 -2.99
CA GLY A 57 26.97 13.71 -1.62
C GLY A 57 28.35 13.78 -0.95
N LYS A 58 29.44 13.45 -1.66
CA LYS A 58 30.81 13.63 -1.16
C LYS A 58 31.49 14.85 -1.80
N SER A 59 30.91 16.02 -1.61
CA SER A 59 31.65 17.27 -1.73
C SER A 59 32.02 17.76 -0.33
N LEU A 60 33.28 17.50 0.05
CA LEU A 60 34.04 18.18 1.11
C LEU A 60 33.35 18.32 2.48
N ASP A 61 33.33 17.24 3.28
CA ASP A 61 33.24 17.34 4.74
C ASP A 61 34.55 16.84 5.37
N TRP A 62 35.53 17.74 5.44
CA TRP A 62 36.69 17.69 6.35
C TRP A 62 37.00 19.16 6.70
N PRO A 63 36.78 19.63 7.95
CA PRO A 63 37.43 19.10 9.15
C PRO A 63 36.52 19.16 10.40
N PHE A 64 35.70 18.14 10.68
CA PHE A 64 34.87 18.09 11.91
C PHE A 64 35.33 17.03 12.94
N GLU A 65 36.36 16.24 12.64
CA GLU A 65 36.81 15.16 13.55
C GLU A 65 37.73 15.63 14.69
N CYS A 66 38.21 16.89 14.70
CA CYS A 66 39.22 17.33 15.68
C CYS A 66 38.67 17.96 16.98
N PHE A 67 37.36 18.15 17.14
CA PHE A 67 36.77 18.56 18.42
C PHE A 67 35.39 17.91 18.56
N LYS A 68 35.32 16.72 19.17
CA LYS A 68 34.07 16.29 19.81
C LYS A 68 34.10 16.79 21.25
N PRO A 69 33.53 17.97 21.55
CA PRO A 69 33.48 18.45 22.92
C PRO A 69 32.68 17.48 23.81
N ASN A 70 33.03 17.45 25.09
CA ASN A 70 32.30 16.67 26.08
C ASN A 70 30.80 17.06 26.08
N PRO A 71 29.89 16.10 26.33
CA PRO A 71 28.46 16.39 26.47
C PRO A 71 28.18 17.53 27.44
N VAL A 72 27.17 18.34 27.13
CA VAL A 72 26.72 19.38 28.05
C VAL A 72 26.12 18.72 29.29
N PRO A 73 26.41 19.19 30.53
CA PRO A 73 25.88 18.61 31.76
C PRO A 73 24.39 18.95 32.01
N ILE A 74 23.61 19.21 30.96
CA ILE A 74 22.16 19.41 31.00
C ILE A 74 21.49 18.16 30.45
N ARG A 75 20.45 17.71 31.16
CA ARG A 75 19.59 16.60 30.75
C ARG A 75 18.23 17.15 30.35
N PHE A 76 17.82 16.86 29.11
CA PHE A 76 16.51 17.28 28.60
C PHE A 76 15.48 16.17 28.80
N SER A 77 14.26 16.57 29.19
CA SER A 77 13.13 15.66 29.42
C SER A 77 11.81 16.35 29.09
N PHE A 78 10.96 15.68 28.30
CA PHE A 78 9.69 16.21 27.85
C PHE A 78 8.53 15.99 28.83
N ARG A 79 8.60 14.95 29.67
CA ARG A 79 7.49 14.55 30.57
C ARG A 79 8.01 13.99 31.90
N GLY A 80 7.19 14.08 32.95
CA GLY A 80 7.45 13.50 34.27
C GLY A 80 7.87 14.54 35.31
N LYS A 81 8.33 14.05 36.48
CA LYS A 81 8.73 14.90 37.63
C LYS A 81 9.97 15.75 37.33
N ASN A 82 10.81 15.32 36.39
CA ASN A 82 12.06 15.98 36.00
C ASN A 82 11.93 16.68 34.64
N LYS A 83 10.74 17.17 34.28
CA LYS A 83 10.51 17.87 33.00
C LYS A 83 11.47 19.05 32.90
N ASN A 84 12.29 19.05 31.85
CA ASN A 84 13.24 20.11 31.54
C ASN A 84 13.30 20.27 30.01
N THR A 85 12.55 21.22 29.49
CA THR A 85 12.42 21.50 28.04
C THR A 85 13.06 22.81 27.64
N ASP A 86 13.35 23.68 28.59
CA ASP A 86 13.74 25.05 28.28
C ASP A 86 15.26 25.16 28.35
N PHE A 87 15.86 25.86 27.39
CA PHE A 87 17.29 26.16 27.43
C PHE A 87 17.50 27.67 27.32
N ASN A 88 18.39 28.18 28.16
CA ASN A 88 18.67 29.61 28.25
C ASN A 88 19.97 29.91 27.52
N LEU A 89 19.90 30.81 26.54
CA LEU A 89 21.07 31.37 25.88
C LEU A 89 21.28 32.82 26.32
N LEU A 90 22.52 33.17 26.62
CA LEU A 90 22.99 34.50 26.99
C LEU A 90 23.98 34.98 25.96
N ALA A 91 23.93 36.25 25.60
CA ALA A 91 24.94 36.88 24.78
C ALA A 91 25.72 37.93 25.59
N ALA A 92 27.05 37.91 25.49
CA ALA A 92 27.88 39.06 25.84
C ALA A 92 27.93 40.00 24.63
N VAL A 93 27.52 41.24 24.83
CA VAL A 93 27.43 42.23 23.75
C VAL A 93 28.60 43.19 23.83
N TYR A 94 29.30 43.36 22.71
CA TYR A 94 30.44 44.27 22.57
C TYR A 94 30.17 45.32 21.50
N ASN A 95 30.76 46.49 21.67
CA ASN A 95 30.79 47.51 20.63
C ASN A 95 31.91 47.23 19.61
N VAL A 96 31.95 48.02 18.53
CA VAL A 96 32.98 47.94 17.48
C VAL A 96 34.41 48.19 17.98
N ARG A 97 34.56 48.82 19.14
CA ARG A 97 35.85 49.14 19.75
C ARG A 97 36.35 48.00 20.66
N GLY A 98 35.54 46.96 20.88
CA GLY A 98 35.82 45.84 21.76
C GLY A 98 35.42 46.07 23.22
N ASP A 99 34.72 47.17 23.55
CA ASP A 99 34.24 47.39 24.91
C ASP A 99 33.01 46.52 25.18
N PHE A 100 33.03 45.83 26.31
CA PHE A 100 31.87 45.09 26.82
C PHE A 100 30.75 46.07 27.21
N LEU A 101 29.56 45.86 26.66
CA LEU A 101 28.39 46.69 26.92
C LEU A 101 27.51 46.07 28.02
N ARG A 102 27.04 44.84 27.81
CA ARG A 102 26.09 44.17 28.69
C ARG A 102 25.99 42.66 28.43
N TRP A 103 25.43 41.95 29.41
CA TRP A 103 24.86 40.63 29.24
C TRP A 103 23.40 40.75 28.78
N GLU A 104 23.02 39.96 27.78
CA GLU A 104 21.70 40.00 27.17
C GLU A 104 21.10 38.60 27.05
N GLN A 105 19.94 38.38 27.64
CA GLN A 105 19.23 37.11 27.51
C GLN A 105 18.63 37.01 26.09
N LEU A 106 18.90 35.91 25.40
CA LEU A 106 18.34 35.65 24.08
C LEU A 106 16.90 35.11 24.25
N GLY A 107 15.96 35.69 23.49
CA GLY A 107 14.53 35.32 23.56
C GLY A 107 13.54 36.46 23.29
N LEU A 108 13.96 37.72 23.43
CA LEU A 108 13.11 38.90 23.32
C LEU A 108 13.61 39.84 22.22
N ASN A 109 13.40 39.53 20.93
CA ASN A 109 13.83 40.35 19.77
C ASN A 109 15.35 40.58 19.58
N ASN A 110 16.22 39.86 20.29
CA ASN A 110 17.65 40.20 20.31
C ASN A 110 18.48 39.50 19.24
N LEU A 111 18.22 38.21 18.97
CA LEU A 111 18.92 37.42 17.94
C LEU A 111 18.03 37.14 16.71
N GLN A 112 16.72 37.13 16.90
CA GLN A 112 15.73 36.93 15.84
C GLN A 112 15.43 38.29 15.22
N LEU A 113 15.90 38.53 14.00
CA LEU A 113 15.66 39.78 13.28
C LEU A 113 14.17 39.98 12.91
N CYS A 114 13.40 38.90 12.85
CA CYS A 114 11.98 38.95 12.52
C CYS A 114 11.14 39.35 13.75
N GLY A 115 10.58 40.56 13.72
CA GLY A 115 9.69 41.07 14.75
C GLY A 115 8.38 40.28 14.81
N GLU A 116 8.19 39.50 15.87
CA GLU A 116 6.96 38.74 16.12
C GLU A 116 6.56 38.81 17.60
N THR A 117 5.37 38.34 17.95
CA THR A 117 4.93 38.29 19.36
C THR A 117 5.91 37.49 20.20
N ALA A 118 6.27 37.99 21.39
CA ALA A 118 7.23 37.36 22.30
C ALA A 118 6.90 35.89 22.61
N THR A 119 5.61 35.51 22.66
CA THR A 119 5.16 34.13 22.85
C THR A 119 5.58 33.18 21.73
N ARG A 120 5.67 33.66 20.49
CA ARG A 120 6.10 32.86 19.33
C ARG A 120 7.61 32.73 19.28
N GLN A 121 8.32 33.83 19.54
CA GLN A 121 9.79 33.81 19.59
C GLN A 121 10.32 32.92 20.72
N ALA A 122 9.62 32.88 21.85
CA ALA A 122 9.94 32.00 22.97
C ALA A 122 9.87 30.50 22.60
N ALA A 123 9.07 30.12 21.60
CA ALA A 123 8.96 28.72 21.15
C ALA A 123 10.28 28.18 20.58
N ALA A 124 11.16 29.05 20.08
CA ALA A 124 12.49 28.68 19.59
C ALA A 124 13.42 28.15 20.70
N PHE A 125 13.15 28.50 21.96
CA PHE A 125 13.96 28.14 23.11
C PHE A 125 13.38 26.96 23.91
N SER A 126 12.38 26.28 23.33
CA SER A 126 11.85 25.01 23.81
C SER A 126 12.53 23.86 23.07
N PHE A 127 13.39 23.12 23.76
CA PHE A 127 14.06 21.93 23.26
C PHE A 127 13.06 20.92 22.65
N GLY A 128 13.42 20.36 21.50
CA GLY A 128 12.62 19.39 20.75
C GLY A 128 11.56 19.98 19.83
N THR A 129 11.26 21.28 19.92
CA THR A 129 10.29 21.96 19.03
C THR A 129 11.01 22.55 17.83
N ALA A 130 10.74 22.03 16.62
CA ALA A 130 11.34 22.58 15.41
C ALA A 130 10.85 24.01 15.18
N TYR A 131 11.77 24.98 15.17
CA TYR A 131 11.47 26.38 14.96
C TYR A 131 12.08 26.85 13.65
N GLN A 132 11.28 27.51 12.83
CA GLN A 132 11.74 28.15 11.62
C GLN A 132 10.90 29.40 11.39
N GLN A 133 11.58 30.52 11.16
CA GLN A 133 10.97 31.80 10.89
C GLN A 133 11.71 32.46 9.72
N SER A 134 10.95 33.05 8.81
CA SER A 134 11.45 33.79 7.66
C SER A 134 10.65 35.07 7.48
N CYS A 135 11.32 36.20 7.29
CA CYS A 135 10.70 37.50 7.06
C CYS A 135 11.53 38.35 6.09
N ASP A 136 10.88 39.33 5.48
CA ASP A 136 11.54 40.35 4.65
C ASP A 136 11.66 41.65 5.45
N LEU A 137 12.90 42.08 5.67
CA LEU A 137 13.24 43.28 6.46
C LEU A 137 13.47 44.46 5.53
N SER A 138 12.92 45.62 5.87
CA SER A 138 13.20 46.87 5.14
C SER A 138 14.63 47.36 5.43
N VAL A 139 15.37 47.73 4.38
CA VAL A 139 16.71 48.32 4.55
C VAL A 139 16.64 49.63 5.35
N ALA A 140 15.60 50.44 5.15
CA ALA A 140 15.39 51.68 5.89
C ALA A 140 15.24 51.43 7.41
N GLU A 141 14.49 50.37 7.79
CA GLU A 141 14.30 49.99 9.18
C GLU A 141 15.60 49.49 9.80
N LEU A 142 16.33 48.61 9.11
CA LEU A 142 17.64 48.12 9.54
C LEU A 142 18.63 49.29 9.76
N MET A 143 18.63 50.28 8.87
CA MET A 143 19.46 51.48 8.97
C MET A 143 19.14 52.34 10.19
N SER A 144 17.86 52.44 10.57
CA SER A 144 17.43 53.20 11.74
C SER A 144 17.72 52.48 13.05
N THR A 145 17.60 51.14 13.06
CA THR A 145 17.70 50.33 14.28
C THR A 145 19.14 49.97 14.63
N TYR A 146 20.01 49.73 13.63
CA TYR A 146 21.37 49.22 13.83
C TYR A 146 22.45 50.23 13.41
N SER A 147 22.50 51.43 13.98
CA SER A 147 23.43 52.49 13.55
C SER A 147 24.91 52.11 13.55
N GLU A 148 25.33 51.26 14.50
CA GLU A 148 26.66 50.65 14.61
C GLU A 148 26.52 49.13 14.83
N PRO A 149 27.42 48.28 14.26
CA PRO A 149 27.40 46.85 14.49
C PRO A 149 27.67 46.50 15.95
N LEU A 150 26.85 45.63 16.50
CA LEU A 150 27.05 45.01 17.80
C LEU A 150 27.54 43.58 17.61
N PHE A 151 28.57 43.21 18.36
CA PHE A 151 29.12 41.87 18.38
C PHE A 151 28.53 41.07 19.55
N TYR A 152 28.15 39.83 19.29
CA TYR A 152 27.50 38.91 20.22
C TYR A 152 28.36 37.65 20.35
N ASP A 153 28.81 37.39 21.58
CA ASP A 153 29.34 36.09 21.97
C ASP A 153 28.25 35.32 22.72
N VAL A 154 27.83 34.19 22.16
CA VAL A 154 26.68 33.43 22.69
C VAL A 154 27.17 32.31 23.61
N PHE A 155 26.52 32.20 24.77
CA PHE A 155 26.77 31.21 25.81
C PHE A 155 25.46 30.50 26.19
N MET A 156 25.55 29.22 26.50
CA MET A 156 24.49 28.45 27.14
C MET A 156 24.64 28.57 28.65
N ASP A 157 23.53 28.91 29.32
CA ASP A 157 23.49 28.96 30.77
C ASP A 157 23.25 27.55 31.33
N LEU A 158 24.23 27.02 32.06
CA LEU A 158 24.16 25.71 32.71
C LEU A 158 23.58 25.79 34.13
N GLY A 159 23.31 27.00 34.63
CA GLY A 159 22.90 27.23 36.01
C GLY A 159 24.01 27.02 37.04
N GLY A 160 23.66 27.15 38.32
CA GLY A 160 24.55 27.02 39.47
C GLY A 160 24.01 27.79 40.68
N GLU A 161 24.10 27.21 41.88
CA GLU A 161 23.54 27.80 43.11
C GLU A 161 24.35 28.99 43.65
N GLU A 162 25.67 29.01 43.43
CA GLU A 162 26.57 30.08 43.92
C GLU A 162 27.27 30.87 42.78
N GLU A 163 27.62 30.22 41.67
CA GLU A 163 28.20 30.86 40.47
C GLU A 163 27.54 30.36 39.19
N ARG A 164 27.18 31.27 38.29
CA ARG A 164 26.52 30.95 37.02
C ARG A 164 27.53 30.34 36.04
N LYS A 165 27.37 29.05 35.72
CA LYS A 165 28.25 28.35 34.79
C LYS A 165 27.80 28.59 33.36
N LEU A 166 28.65 29.22 32.57
CA LEU A 166 28.40 29.54 31.16
C LEU A 166 29.21 28.63 30.25
N PHE A 167 28.58 28.11 29.20
CA PHE A 167 29.23 27.29 28.19
C PHE A 167 29.22 28.01 26.83
N PRO A 168 30.37 28.34 26.22
CA PRO A 168 30.40 29.06 24.95
C PRO A 168 29.80 28.21 23.82
N LEU A 169 28.95 28.81 22.99
CA LEU A 169 28.43 28.16 21.79
C LEU A 169 29.45 28.28 20.66
N PRO A 170 29.93 27.15 20.10
CA PRO A 170 30.74 27.22 18.89
C PRO A 170 29.93 27.89 17.78
N THR A 171 30.51 28.93 17.19
CA THR A 171 29.89 29.72 16.13
C THR A 171 30.64 29.55 14.81
N LEU A 172 29.94 29.01 13.81
CA LEU A 172 30.45 28.76 12.47
C LEU A 172 29.92 29.81 11.50
N VAL A 173 30.81 30.58 10.90
CA VAL A 173 30.46 31.51 9.83
C VAL A 173 30.63 30.82 8.47
N ASN A 174 29.52 30.48 7.81
CA ASN A 174 29.54 29.67 6.59
C ASN A 174 30.23 30.35 5.40
N ASN A 175 30.23 31.69 5.35
CA ASN A 175 30.74 32.46 4.21
C ASN A 175 32.15 33.02 4.43
N LEU A 176 32.80 32.71 5.56
CA LEU A 176 34.15 33.19 5.85
C LEU A 176 35.16 32.09 5.52
N GLN A 177 35.89 32.30 4.42
CA GLN A 177 36.93 31.42 3.92
C GLN A 177 38.25 32.20 3.87
N TYR A 178 39.31 31.57 4.35
CA TYR A 178 40.68 32.07 4.21
C TYR A 178 41.49 31.01 3.49
N ASN A 179 42.07 31.35 2.34
CA ASN A 179 42.80 30.41 1.46
C ASN A 179 42.02 29.13 1.12
N GLY A 180 40.69 29.21 0.96
CA GLY A 180 39.84 28.06 0.63
C GLY A 180 39.53 27.12 1.80
N GLN A 181 39.88 27.48 3.03
CA GLN A 181 39.51 26.76 4.25
C GLN A 181 38.59 27.63 5.13
N PHE A 182 37.62 27.00 5.81
CA PHE A 182 36.77 27.65 6.80
C PHE A 182 37.57 27.80 8.10
N ILE A 183 37.91 29.03 8.48
CA ILE A 183 38.67 29.34 9.70
C ILE A 183 37.75 30.14 10.62
N ASN A 184 36.94 29.51 11.47
CA ASN A 184 36.04 30.27 12.36
C ASN A 184 35.89 29.66 13.75
N GLN A 185 36.27 30.44 14.77
CA GLN A 185 35.83 30.39 16.17
C GLN A 185 35.74 31.83 16.73
N ASP A 186 35.01 32.71 16.06
CA ASP A 186 34.97 34.14 16.39
C ASP A 186 33.55 34.65 16.71
N ALA A 187 33.48 35.82 17.36
CA ALA A 187 32.26 36.55 17.70
C ALA A 187 31.39 36.85 16.46
N CYS A 188 30.06 36.86 16.63
CA CYS A 188 29.13 37.16 15.53
C CYS A 188 28.51 38.55 15.62
N PHE A 189 27.98 39.08 14.52
CA PHE A 189 27.18 40.30 14.51
C PHE A 189 25.92 40.07 13.68
N LEU A 190 24.92 40.94 13.81
CA LEU A 190 23.67 40.81 13.04
C LEU A 190 23.67 41.64 11.76
N VAL A 191 24.10 42.91 11.88
CA VAL A 191 24.10 43.87 10.78
C VAL A 191 25.35 44.73 10.89
N ASP A 192 26.12 44.80 9.82
CA ASP A 192 27.24 45.73 9.66
C ASP A 192 26.97 46.70 8.51
N MET A 193 26.88 47.97 8.88
CA MET A 193 26.72 49.09 7.98
C MET A 193 27.87 50.09 8.07
N LEU A 194 28.82 49.90 8.98
CA LEU A 194 29.96 50.81 9.10
C LEU A 194 31.02 50.48 8.05
N SER A 195 31.31 49.19 7.83
CA SER A 195 32.34 48.75 6.87
C SER A 195 32.02 49.14 5.43
N GLY A 196 30.73 49.35 5.11
CA GLY A 196 30.28 49.76 3.78
C GLY A 196 30.24 51.27 3.53
N ARG A 197 30.60 52.10 4.52
CA ARG A 197 30.62 53.57 4.37
C ARG A 197 31.95 54.02 3.79
N GLU A 198 31.88 54.78 2.71
CA GLU A 198 33.06 55.38 2.09
C GLU A 198 33.25 56.83 2.58
N LYS A 199 34.51 57.25 2.75
CA LYS A 199 34.98 58.63 3.04
C LYS A 199 34.62 59.21 4.41
N SER A 200 33.41 59.01 4.92
CA SER A 200 32.95 59.58 6.20
C SER A 200 32.06 58.60 6.97
N THR A 201 32.11 58.62 8.30
CA THR A 201 31.25 57.77 9.14
C THR A 201 29.77 58.13 9.07
N SER A 202 29.40 59.30 8.53
CA SER A 202 28.02 59.77 8.36
C SER A 202 27.44 59.57 6.96
N SER A 203 28.19 58.98 6.02
CA SER A 203 27.68 58.72 4.67
C SER A 203 26.75 57.52 4.63
N VAL A 204 25.86 57.48 3.64
CA VAL A 204 25.05 56.29 3.35
C VAL A 204 25.99 55.16 2.92
N PRO A 205 25.90 53.96 3.52
CA PRO A 205 26.73 52.83 3.11
C PRO A 205 26.42 52.43 1.66
N LYS A 206 27.44 51.98 0.94
CA LYS A 206 27.29 51.45 -0.42
C LYS A 206 26.86 49.99 -0.40
N VAL A 207 27.29 49.26 0.61
CA VAL A 207 27.00 47.84 0.82
C VAL A 207 26.68 47.65 2.30
N ILE A 208 25.67 46.85 2.61
CA ILE A 208 25.37 46.41 3.96
C ILE A 208 25.62 44.91 4.07
N ARG A 209 26.17 44.47 5.19
CA ARG A 209 26.35 43.05 5.48
C ARG A 209 25.33 42.64 6.54
N VAL A 210 24.45 41.70 6.21
CA VAL A 210 23.36 41.26 7.09
C VAL A 210 23.48 39.76 7.33
N ALA A 211 23.24 39.31 8.57
CA ALA A 211 23.08 37.91 8.92
C ALA A 211 21.73 37.39 8.38
N THR A 212 21.73 36.87 7.15
CA THR A 212 20.52 36.43 6.44
C THR A 212 20.03 35.06 6.89
N SER A 213 20.90 34.22 7.45
CA SER A 213 20.50 32.93 8.02
C SER A 213 21.27 32.65 9.30
N ILE A 214 20.54 32.51 10.40
CA ILE A 214 21.06 32.06 11.69
C ILE A 214 20.40 30.72 12.01
N LYS A 215 21.20 29.67 12.21
CA LYS A 215 20.70 28.34 12.55
C LYS A 215 21.40 27.81 13.79
N ILE A 216 20.63 27.39 14.78
CA ILE A 216 21.14 26.71 15.98
C ILE A 216 20.82 25.23 15.84
N ARG A 217 21.86 24.39 15.83
CA ARG A 217 21.75 22.95 15.66
C ARG A 217 22.15 22.22 16.93
N PHE A 218 21.26 21.39 17.45
CA PHE A 218 21.53 20.48 18.55
C PHE A 218 21.77 19.08 18.00
N GLU A 219 22.85 18.44 18.44
CA GLU A 219 23.14 17.05 18.13
C GLU A 219 23.02 16.20 19.40
N LEU A 220 22.22 15.14 19.32
CA LEU A 220 22.09 14.19 20.43
C LEU A 220 23.34 13.32 20.54
N VAL A 221 23.78 13.06 21.77
CA VAL A 221 24.87 12.13 22.02
C VAL A 221 24.35 10.70 21.75
N PRO A 222 24.99 9.94 20.84
CA PRO A 222 24.59 8.57 20.55
C PRO A 222 24.66 7.71 21.82
N ASP A 223 23.76 6.74 21.92
CA ASP A 223 23.63 5.79 23.04
C ASP A 223 23.33 6.37 24.43
N SER A 224 23.15 7.70 24.54
CA SER A 224 22.79 8.32 25.81
C SER A 224 21.30 8.11 26.12
N LYS A 225 21.00 7.44 27.24
CA LYS A 225 19.61 7.26 27.74
C LYS A 225 19.09 8.43 28.57
N GLU A 226 19.94 9.43 28.80
CA GLU A 226 19.73 10.52 29.74
C GLU A 226 19.39 11.86 29.06
N GLY A 227 19.17 11.89 27.75
CA GLY A 227 18.81 13.12 27.02
C GLY A 227 19.94 14.14 27.01
N THR A 228 21.19 13.67 26.89
CA THR A 228 22.38 14.51 26.79
C THR A 228 22.64 14.91 25.35
N VAL A 229 23.03 16.16 25.16
CA VAL A 229 23.34 16.73 23.85
C VAL A 229 24.79 17.19 23.81
N PHE A 230 25.37 17.16 22.62
CA PHE A 230 26.59 17.91 22.37
C PHE A 230 26.29 19.42 22.44
N PRO A 231 27.30 20.25 22.73
CA PRO A 231 27.17 21.70 22.63
C PRO A 231 26.53 22.12 21.30
N PRO A 232 25.47 22.94 21.32
CA PRO A 232 24.80 23.31 20.09
C PRO A 232 25.71 24.18 19.24
N LEU A 233 25.71 23.89 17.93
CA LEU A 233 26.45 24.65 16.94
C LEU A 233 25.57 25.79 16.43
N MET A 234 26.04 27.02 16.57
CA MET A 234 25.44 28.18 15.92
C MET A 234 26.09 28.36 14.55
N SER A 235 25.31 28.36 13.48
CA SER A 235 25.81 28.62 12.13
C SER A 235 25.17 29.88 11.57
N ILE A 236 26.01 30.75 11.00
CA ILE A 236 25.61 32.08 10.53
C ILE A 236 26.08 32.26 9.09
N THR A 237 25.17 32.74 8.26
CA THR A 237 25.44 33.09 6.87
C THR A 237 25.22 34.59 6.70
N TYR A 238 26.25 35.29 6.23
CA TYR A 238 26.20 36.72 5.94
C TYR A 238 26.01 36.97 4.45
N SER A 239 25.20 37.96 4.09
CA SER A 239 25.05 38.41 2.70
C SER A 239 25.42 39.88 2.57
N ASP A 240 26.19 40.18 1.53
CA ASP A 240 26.60 41.54 1.18
C ASP A 240 25.61 42.10 0.16
N ILE A 241 24.89 43.15 0.56
CA ILE A 241 23.77 43.69 -0.20
C ILE A 241 24.13 45.10 -0.66
N PRO A 242 24.31 45.34 -1.97
CA PRO A 242 24.54 46.68 -2.48
C PRO A 242 23.27 47.51 -2.35
N ILE A 243 23.40 48.75 -1.85
CA ILE A 243 22.28 49.67 -1.70
C ILE A 243 22.03 50.35 -3.04
N THR A 244 20.83 50.12 -3.60
CA THR A 244 20.36 50.77 -4.83
C THR A 244 19.24 51.77 -4.53
N ASP A 245 18.25 51.38 -3.72
CA ASP A 245 17.18 52.26 -3.23
C ASP A 245 16.80 51.87 -1.79
N VAL A 246 17.08 52.76 -0.83
CA VAL A 246 16.87 52.52 0.60
C VAL A 246 15.39 52.33 0.95
N SER A 247 14.48 52.93 0.18
CA SER A 247 13.06 53.01 0.54
C SER A 247 12.25 51.78 0.12
N THR A 248 12.66 51.10 -0.96
CA THR A 248 11.94 49.95 -1.53
C THR A 248 12.68 48.62 -1.36
N GLN A 249 13.96 48.65 -1.00
CA GLN A 249 14.76 47.44 -0.90
C GLN A 249 14.48 46.68 0.39
N THR A 250 14.29 45.37 0.25
CA THR A 250 14.08 44.44 1.35
C THR A 250 15.14 43.35 1.36
N VAL A 251 15.33 42.74 2.53
CA VAL A 251 16.30 41.68 2.78
C VAL A 251 15.60 40.53 3.49
N SER A 252 15.61 39.35 2.87
CA SER A 252 15.06 38.14 3.51
C SER A 252 16.03 37.62 4.57
N ALA A 253 15.54 37.49 5.80
CA ALA A 253 16.27 36.91 6.93
C ALA A 253 15.55 35.66 7.45
N THR A 254 16.33 34.68 7.90
CA THR A 254 15.84 33.39 8.40
C THR A 254 16.49 33.03 9.72
N PHE A 255 15.68 32.55 10.66
CA PHE A 255 16.14 32.01 11.94
C PHE A 255 15.55 30.62 12.13
N ALA A 256 16.40 29.63 12.46
CA ALA A 256 15.94 28.26 12.67
C ALA A 256 16.64 27.56 13.84
N VAL A 257 15.90 26.69 14.52
CA VAL A 257 16.43 25.78 15.56
C VAL A 257 16.10 24.35 15.13
N GLN A 258 17.14 23.54 14.99
CA GLN A 258 17.07 22.19 14.46
C GLN A 258 17.72 21.19 15.41
N TYR A 259 17.18 19.97 15.42
CA TYR A 259 17.66 18.86 16.22
C TYR A 259 18.04 17.71 15.30
N GLU A 260 19.20 17.12 15.52
CA GLU A 260 19.69 16.01 14.73
C GLU A 260 20.18 14.88 15.63
N MET A 261 20.10 13.66 15.10
CA MET A 261 20.78 12.50 15.64
C MET A 261 21.54 11.77 14.54
N ASN A 262 22.48 10.94 14.94
CA ASN A 262 23.09 9.97 14.04
C ASN A 262 22.08 8.87 13.68
N LEU A 263 21.74 8.75 12.39
CA LEU A 263 20.81 7.75 11.87
C LEU A 263 21.50 6.51 11.25
N ASN A 264 22.82 6.39 11.34
CA ASN A 264 23.56 5.29 10.69
C ASN A 264 23.10 3.92 11.20
N GLU A 265 22.97 3.75 12.52
CA GLU A 265 22.47 2.49 13.10
C GLU A 265 21.05 2.19 12.65
N PHE A 266 20.21 3.22 12.61
CA PHE A 266 18.84 3.07 12.13
C PHE A 266 18.80 2.65 10.65
N HIS A 267 19.62 3.25 9.79
CA HIS A 267 19.71 2.85 8.39
C HIS A 267 20.18 1.40 8.22
N ILE A 268 21.15 0.96 9.02
CA ILE A 268 21.60 -0.44 9.03
C ILE A 268 20.45 -1.38 9.41
N ILE A 269 19.70 -1.06 10.47
CA ILE A 269 18.54 -1.86 10.90
C ILE A 269 17.48 -1.91 9.79
N MET A 270 17.19 -0.79 9.16
CA MET A 270 16.24 -0.71 8.05
C MET A 270 16.65 -1.56 6.86
N ASP A 271 17.94 -1.54 6.50
CA ASP A 271 18.49 -2.36 5.42
C ASP A 271 18.41 -3.85 5.74
N ILE A 272 18.65 -4.24 7.00
CA ILE A 272 18.47 -5.62 7.48
C ILE A 272 16.99 -6.04 7.37
N VAL A 273 16.06 -5.22 7.86
CA VAL A 273 14.61 -5.53 7.81
C VAL A 273 14.13 -5.64 6.36
N LEU A 274 14.55 -4.72 5.49
CA LEU A 274 14.26 -4.78 4.06
C LEU A 274 14.82 -6.05 3.41
N GLY A 275 16.05 -6.44 3.75
CA GLY A 275 16.66 -7.68 3.26
C GLY A 275 15.92 -8.94 3.71
N VAL A 276 15.56 -9.03 4.99
CA VAL A 276 14.85 -10.18 5.56
C VAL A 276 13.44 -10.28 4.99
N LEU A 277 12.64 -9.22 5.06
CA LEU A 277 11.28 -9.22 4.50
C LEU A 277 11.32 -9.43 2.99
N GLY A 278 12.19 -8.71 2.27
CA GLY A 278 12.38 -8.88 0.83
C GLY A 278 12.67 -10.32 0.43
N SER A 279 13.52 -11.04 1.18
CA SER A 279 13.83 -12.44 0.92
C SER A 279 12.62 -13.38 1.12
N LEU A 280 11.83 -13.17 2.18
CA LEU A 280 10.60 -13.94 2.45
C LEU A 280 9.54 -13.69 1.37
N PHE A 281 9.36 -12.44 0.96
CA PHE A 281 8.42 -12.07 -0.08
C PHE A 281 8.87 -12.54 -1.47
N LEU A 282 10.17 -12.59 -1.74
CA LEU A 282 10.70 -13.19 -2.96
C LEU A 282 10.43 -14.70 -3.02
N LEU A 283 10.61 -15.41 -1.91
CA LEU A 283 10.24 -16.82 -1.81
C LEU A 283 8.74 -17.01 -2.06
N ASN A 284 7.90 -16.18 -1.45
CA ASN A 284 6.45 -16.19 -1.68
C ASN A 284 6.10 -15.90 -3.14
N THR A 285 6.76 -14.94 -3.78
CA THR A 285 6.59 -14.60 -5.21
C THR A 285 6.95 -15.78 -6.10
N LEU A 286 8.07 -16.46 -5.78
CA LEU A 286 8.50 -17.65 -6.51
C LEU A 286 7.47 -18.78 -6.38
N LEU A 287 7.00 -19.05 -5.15
CA LEU A 287 5.94 -20.03 -4.91
C LEU A 287 4.66 -19.69 -5.67
N ARG A 288 4.20 -18.43 -5.63
CA ARG A 288 3.03 -17.96 -6.39
C ARG A 288 3.20 -18.13 -7.89
N THR A 289 4.40 -17.86 -8.41
CA THR A 289 4.72 -18.03 -9.83
C THR A 289 4.74 -19.50 -10.23
N ILE A 290 5.31 -20.37 -9.40
CA ILE A 290 5.29 -21.82 -9.61
C ILE A 290 3.84 -22.34 -9.62
N LYS A 291 3.02 -21.91 -8.65
CA LYS A 291 1.58 -22.25 -8.60
C LYS A 291 0.86 -21.78 -9.87
N TRP A 292 1.07 -20.51 -10.26
CA TRP A 292 0.48 -19.93 -11.46
C TRP A 292 0.88 -20.72 -12.72
N LYS A 293 2.17 -21.00 -12.90
CA LYS A 293 2.67 -21.70 -14.08
C LYS A 293 2.14 -23.13 -14.18
N ARG A 294 2.05 -23.83 -13.04
CA ARG A 294 1.45 -25.18 -12.98
C ARG A 294 -0.03 -25.15 -13.37
N ARG A 295 -0.80 -24.21 -12.83
CA ARG A 295 -2.23 -23.99 -13.19
C ARG A 295 -2.43 -23.52 -14.62
N PHE A 296 -1.42 -22.88 -15.20
CA PHE A 296 -1.40 -22.55 -16.62
C PHE A 296 -1.18 -23.79 -17.49
N GLY A 297 -0.57 -24.86 -16.96
CA GLY A 297 -0.40 -26.18 -17.56
C GLY A 297 0.69 -26.30 -18.63
N SER A 298 1.63 -25.35 -18.71
CA SER A 298 2.81 -25.41 -19.59
C SER A 298 4.05 -25.71 -18.75
N GLN A 299 4.95 -26.58 -19.23
CA GLN A 299 6.19 -26.91 -18.54
C GLN A 299 7.38 -26.02 -18.94
N ILE A 300 7.24 -25.20 -19.99
CA ILE A 300 8.33 -24.37 -20.53
C ILE A 300 8.29 -22.99 -19.88
N ILE A 301 9.44 -22.46 -19.45
CA ILE A 301 9.53 -21.08 -18.94
C ILE A 301 9.52 -20.12 -20.14
N ASP A 302 8.34 -19.62 -20.45
CA ASP A 302 8.11 -18.65 -21.53
C ASP A 302 8.27 -17.21 -21.05
N GLY A 303 8.49 -16.25 -21.96
CA GLY A 303 8.59 -14.82 -21.63
C GLY A 303 7.37 -14.27 -20.88
N GLU A 304 6.18 -14.83 -21.11
CA GLU A 304 4.97 -14.50 -20.33
C GLU A 304 5.11 -14.88 -18.85
N THR A 305 5.77 -16.01 -18.56
CA THR A 305 6.02 -16.46 -17.19
C THR A 305 6.96 -15.49 -16.47
N LEU A 306 7.98 -14.99 -17.18
CA LEU A 306 8.90 -13.98 -16.65
C LEU A 306 8.16 -12.66 -16.38
N MET A 307 7.32 -12.20 -17.31
CA MET A 307 6.51 -10.99 -17.11
C MET A 307 5.56 -11.13 -15.91
N LYS A 308 4.91 -12.29 -15.76
CA LYS A 308 4.00 -12.56 -14.62
C LYS A 308 4.76 -12.61 -13.30
N PHE A 309 5.95 -13.20 -13.28
CA PHE A 309 6.85 -13.18 -12.13
C PHE A 309 7.23 -11.75 -11.74
N LEU A 310 7.64 -10.92 -12.70
CA LEU A 310 7.98 -9.52 -12.46
C LEU A 310 6.80 -8.74 -11.88
N LEU A 311 5.59 -8.92 -12.43
CA LEU A 311 4.39 -8.26 -11.91
C LEU A 311 4.03 -8.71 -10.48
N PHE A 312 4.19 -10.01 -10.17
CA PHE A 312 4.00 -10.50 -8.80
C PHE A 312 5.08 -9.95 -7.86
N ALA A 313 6.33 -9.90 -8.31
CA ALA A 313 7.45 -9.35 -7.56
C ALA A 313 7.25 -7.87 -7.23
N ILE A 314 6.81 -7.06 -8.20
CA ILE A 314 6.52 -5.63 -7.99
C ILE A 314 5.41 -5.44 -6.94
N GLY A 315 4.33 -6.23 -7.02
CA GLY A 315 3.24 -6.17 -6.06
C GLY A 315 3.64 -6.59 -4.63
N ASP A 316 4.41 -7.66 -4.51
CA ASP A 316 4.91 -8.16 -3.22
C ASP A 316 6.02 -7.27 -2.64
N LEU A 317 6.91 -6.72 -3.47
CA LEU A 317 7.92 -5.74 -3.05
C LEU A 317 7.27 -4.44 -2.57
N SER A 318 6.20 -4.00 -3.21
CA SER A 318 5.41 -2.86 -2.76
C SER A 318 4.79 -3.09 -1.38
N ASN A 319 4.33 -4.32 -1.06
CA ASN A 319 3.90 -4.65 0.30
C ASN A 319 5.05 -4.49 1.31
N VAL A 320 6.26 -4.97 0.97
CA VAL A 320 7.44 -4.83 1.84
C VAL A 320 7.73 -3.36 2.12
N PHE A 321 7.82 -2.54 1.08
CA PHE A 321 8.06 -1.10 1.25
C PHE A 321 6.95 -0.43 2.07
N PHE A 322 5.68 -0.80 1.86
CA PHE A 322 4.57 -0.30 2.67
C PHE A 322 4.73 -0.65 4.15
N PHE A 323 4.92 -1.91 4.51
CA PHE A 323 5.05 -2.32 5.92
C PHE A 323 6.27 -1.71 6.60
N VAL A 324 7.40 -1.65 5.88
CA VAL A 324 8.62 -1.04 6.39
C VAL A 324 8.43 0.46 6.61
N THR A 325 7.87 1.17 5.63
CA THR A 325 7.66 2.62 5.76
C THR A 325 6.64 2.96 6.85
N VAL A 326 5.49 2.29 6.90
CA VAL A 326 4.50 2.48 7.96
C VAL A 326 5.09 2.14 9.33
N GLY A 327 5.80 1.01 9.46
CA GLY A 327 6.44 0.59 10.71
C GLY A 327 7.45 1.63 11.21
N THR A 328 8.26 2.18 10.31
CA THR A 328 9.15 3.31 10.61
C THR A 328 8.38 4.53 11.08
N ALA A 329 7.37 5.00 10.35
CA ALA A 329 6.66 6.21 10.75
C ALA A 329 5.92 6.04 12.09
N VAL A 330 5.36 4.86 12.34
CA VAL A 330 4.76 4.52 13.64
C VAL A 330 5.80 4.46 14.74
N TYR A 331 7.00 3.94 14.48
CA TYR A 331 8.13 4.02 15.42
C TYR A 331 8.43 5.48 15.79
N TRP A 332 8.59 6.38 14.83
CA TRP A 332 8.83 7.79 15.13
C TRP A 332 7.65 8.41 15.86
N LEU A 333 6.41 8.13 15.46
CA LEU A 333 5.22 8.64 16.12
C LEU A 333 5.18 8.25 17.60
N ILE A 334 5.46 6.99 17.93
CA ILE A 334 5.43 6.50 19.30
C ILE A 334 6.64 7.02 20.08
N PHE A 335 7.86 6.77 19.60
CA PHE A 335 9.08 7.08 20.36
C PHE A 335 9.33 8.59 20.46
N TYR A 336 8.98 9.39 19.46
CA TYR A 336 9.12 10.84 19.56
C TYR A 336 8.06 11.47 20.49
N LYS A 337 6.79 11.06 20.38
CA LYS A 337 5.69 11.70 21.15
C LYS A 337 5.50 11.12 22.56
N ALA A 338 5.84 9.86 22.78
CA ALA A 338 5.64 9.17 24.06
C ALA A 338 6.88 9.15 24.97
N GLN A 339 8.02 9.71 24.54
CA GLN A 339 9.24 9.71 25.36
C GLN A 339 9.14 10.65 26.58
N GLN A 340 9.74 10.19 27.69
CA GLN A 340 9.91 10.99 28.91
C GLN A 340 11.27 11.69 28.92
N THR A 341 12.36 10.93 28.75
CA THR A 341 13.70 11.45 28.48
C THR A 341 13.95 11.48 26.98
N VAL A 342 14.75 12.43 26.53
CA VAL A 342 15.04 12.57 25.10
C VAL A 342 15.95 11.44 24.65
N THR A 343 15.46 10.59 23.74
CA THR A 343 16.25 9.52 23.10
C THR A 343 16.19 9.61 21.58
N VAL A 344 15.07 10.10 21.03
CA VAL A 344 14.81 10.15 19.58
C VAL A 344 14.26 11.54 19.22
N VAL A 345 14.89 12.18 18.24
CA VAL A 345 14.40 13.38 17.54
C VAL A 345 13.90 13.06 16.12
N LEU A 346 13.25 14.04 15.49
CA LEU A 346 12.71 13.88 14.13
C LEU A 346 13.83 13.96 13.08
N PRO A 347 13.74 13.19 11.98
CA PRO A 347 14.70 13.30 10.88
C PRO A 347 14.54 14.65 10.17
N LEU A 348 15.67 15.18 9.68
CA LEU A 348 15.65 16.41 8.88
C LEU A 348 15.15 16.15 7.46
N PRO A 349 14.63 17.16 6.74
CA PRO A 349 14.10 16.98 5.38
C PRO A 349 15.07 16.30 4.39
N ALA A 350 16.38 16.50 4.55
CA ALA A 350 17.42 15.84 3.75
C ALA A 350 17.53 14.33 4.06
N GLN A 351 17.36 13.94 5.33
CA GLN A 351 17.39 12.54 5.77
C GLN A 351 16.09 11.80 5.36
N GLU A 352 14.98 12.52 5.20
CA GLU A 352 13.69 11.98 4.76
C GLU A 352 13.63 11.66 3.25
N GLU A 353 14.59 12.11 2.42
CA GLU A 353 14.52 11.94 0.97
C GLU A 353 14.53 10.46 0.54
N ARG A 354 15.41 9.66 1.16
CA ARG A 354 15.45 8.19 0.95
C ARG A 354 14.10 7.55 1.31
N TYR A 355 13.46 8.04 2.36
CA TYR A 355 12.18 7.54 2.84
C TYR A 355 11.02 7.89 1.90
N LYS A 356 11.01 9.11 1.34
CA LYS A 356 10.05 9.55 0.30
C LYS A 356 10.10 8.66 -0.94
N ILE A 357 11.30 8.28 -1.38
CA ILE A 357 11.47 7.40 -2.53
C ILE A 357 10.82 6.03 -2.27
N PHE A 358 11.00 5.44 -1.09
CA PHE A 358 10.37 4.14 -0.77
C PHE A 358 8.84 4.20 -0.75
N ILE A 359 8.25 5.28 -0.23
CA ILE A 359 6.79 5.49 -0.28
C ILE A 359 6.31 5.61 -1.74
N GLY A 360 7.02 6.38 -2.56
CA GLY A 360 6.72 6.52 -3.98
C GLY A 360 6.80 5.19 -4.74
N LEU A 361 7.82 4.38 -4.49
CA LEU A 361 7.97 3.03 -5.07
C LEU A 361 6.88 2.07 -4.59
N ALA A 362 6.50 2.13 -3.30
CA ALA A 362 5.39 1.35 -2.77
C ALA A 362 4.08 1.68 -3.50
N PHE A 363 3.77 2.97 -3.64
CA PHE A 363 2.58 3.43 -4.36
C PHE A 363 2.59 3.01 -5.83
N ALA A 364 3.67 3.26 -6.56
CA ALA A 364 3.78 2.90 -7.97
C ALA A 364 3.63 1.39 -8.20
N GLY A 365 4.26 0.57 -7.35
CA GLY A 365 4.14 -0.88 -7.42
C GLY A 365 2.73 -1.38 -7.11
N LYS A 366 2.03 -0.77 -6.14
CA LYS A 366 0.63 -1.09 -5.85
C LYS A 366 -0.30 -0.68 -6.97
N PHE A 367 -0.12 0.51 -7.53
CA PHE A 367 -0.91 0.96 -8.65
C PHE A 367 -0.81 0.00 -9.85
N LEU A 368 0.40 -0.48 -10.17
CA LEU A 368 0.61 -1.48 -11.22
C LEU A 368 -0.05 -2.83 -10.89
N GLN A 369 -0.06 -3.24 -9.62
CA GLN A 369 -0.75 -4.46 -9.18
C GLN A 369 -2.27 -4.32 -9.32
N GLU A 370 -2.84 -3.19 -8.92
CA GLU A 370 -4.28 -2.94 -9.01
C GLU A 370 -4.75 -2.84 -10.48
N LEU A 371 -3.95 -2.23 -11.35
CA LEU A 371 -4.20 -2.24 -12.79
C LEU A 371 -4.22 -3.67 -13.38
N ARG A 372 -3.53 -4.62 -12.75
CA ARG A 372 -3.55 -6.04 -13.18
C ARG A 372 -4.83 -6.77 -12.75
N LEU A 373 -5.53 -6.33 -11.70
CA LEU A 373 -6.80 -6.94 -11.28
C LEU A 373 -7.95 -6.69 -12.28
N GLN A 374 -7.66 -6.24 -13.49
CA GLN A 374 -8.59 -6.18 -14.61
C GLN A 374 -9.09 -7.58 -14.99
N VAL A 375 -10.41 -7.69 -15.18
CA VAL A 375 -11.19 -8.94 -15.20
C VAL A 375 -10.84 -9.81 -16.42
N THR A 376 -10.11 -10.92 -16.22
CA THR A 376 -9.82 -11.91 -17.27
C THR A 376 -10.34 -13.32 -16.96
N VAL A 377 -11.33 -13.44 -16.06
CA VAL A 377 -11.87 -14.76 -15.67
C VAL A 377 -12.87 -15.23 -16.71
N ASP A 378 -12.72 -16.46 -17.22
CA ASP A 378 -13.78 -17.04 -18.06
C ASP A 378 -14.91 -17.53 -17.14
N LEU A 379 -16.13 -17.03 -17.37
CA LEU A 379 -17.32 -17.42 -16.63
C LEU A 379 -18.26 -18.17 -17.56
N PHE A 380 -18.83 -19.29 -17.09
CA PHE A 380 -19.89 -20.01 -17.79
C PHE A 380 -21.01 -20.42 -16.82
N PHE A 381 -22.26 -20.26 -17.27
CA PHE A 381 -23.45 -20.66 -16.54
C PHE A 381 -24.02 -21.95 -17.13
N ILE A 382 -24.11 -22.99 -16.32
CA ILE A 382 -24.69 -24.29 -16.68
C ILE A 382 -26.14 -24.29 -16.20
N ASP A 383 -27.07 -24.38 -17.14
CA ASP A 383 -28.51 -24.45 -16.85
C ASP A 383 -28.97 -25.91 -16.87
N TRP A 384 -29.45 -26.38 -15.72
CA TRP A 384 -29.88 -27.77 -15.54
C TRP A 384 -31.35 -28.01 -15.90
N GLU A 385 -32.10 -26.97 -16.23
CA GLU A 385 -33.52 -27.07 -16.53
C GLU A 385 -33.76 -27.82 -17.85
N ARG A 386 -34.75 -28.72 -17.82
CA ARG A 386 -35.10 -29.56 -18.96
C ARG A 386 -36.42 -29.08 -19.60
N PRO A 387 -36.56 -29.16 -20.94
CA PRO A 387 -37.82 -28.87 -21.61
C PRO A 387 -38.95 -29.70 -21.00
N ARG A 388 -40.05 -29.07 -20.57
CA ARG A 388 -41.22 -29.80 -20.08
C ARG A 388 -41.85 -30.54 -21.25
N CYS A 389 -41.89 -31.86 -21.26
CA CYS A 389 -42.76 -32.57 -22.20
C CYS A 389 -44.20 -32.14 -21.91
N SER A 390 -44.87 -31.52 -22.89
CA SER A 390 -46.28 -31.16 -22.75
C SER A 390 -47.10 -32.46 -22.65
N GLY A 391 -47.55 -32.81 -21.44
CA GLY A 391 -48.28 -34.05 -21.26
C GLY A 391 -48.45 -34.52 -19.82
N GLY A 392 -49.06 -33.72 -18.97
CA GLY A 392 -49.75 -34.23 -17.79
C GLY A 392 -51.02 -34.98 -18.19
N LEU A 393 -50.90 -36.08 -18.93
CA LEU A 393 -51.85 -37.18 -19.02
C LEU A 393 -51.21 -38.27 -19.88
N TRP A 394 -50.97 -39.45 -19.31
CA TRP A 394 -50.63 -40.65 -20.06
C TRP A 394 -51.79 -40.97 -21.03
N LYS A 395 -51.76 -40.40 -22.24
CA LYS A 395 -52.56 -40.92 -23.35
C LYS A 395 -51.80 -42.11 -23.90
N GLU A 396 -52.41 -43.28 -23.73
CA GLU A 396 -52.04 -44.53 -24.38
C GLU A 396 -51.68 -44.29 -25.84
N LYS A 397 -50.56 -44.89 -26.27
CA LYS A 397 -50.11 -44.89 -27.67
C LYS A 397 -51.25 -45.36 -28.59
N PRO A 398 -51.65 -44.60 -29.62
CA PRO A 398 -52.33 -45.18 -30.76
C PRO A 398 -51.33 -46.00 -31.58
N ALA A 399 -51.85 -47.05 -32.22
CA ALA A 399 -51.14 -48.01 -33.07
C ALA A 399 -50.25 -47.37 -34.16
N PRO A 400 -49.24 -48.10 -34.69
CA PRO A 400 -48.24 -47.53 -35.58
C PRO A 400 -48.83 -47.22 -36.97
N GLY A 401 -48.89 -45.93 -37.30
CA GLY A 401 -49.28 -45.42 -38.60
C GLY A 401 -48.43 -44.20 -38.97
N THR A 402 -47.62 -44.38 -40.01
CA THR A 402 -46.87 -43.41 -40.83
C THR A 402 -47.03 -41.91 -40.52
N GLY A 403 -45.89 -41.28 -40.20
CA GLY A 403 -45.69 -39.82 -40.21
C GLY A 403 -45.45 -39.26 -38.82
N GLU A 404 -44.21 -39.32 -38.32
CA GLU A 404 -43.82 -38.69 -37.05
C GLU A 404 -44.03 -37.17 -37.12
N PRO A 405 -44.89 -36.58 -36.28
CA PRO A 405 -44.72 -35.18 -35.91
C PRO A 405 -43.67 -35.14 -34.80
N LYS A 406 -42.54 -34.45 -35.03
CA LYS A 406 -41.60 -34.11 -33.96
C LYS A 406 -42.39 -33.43 -32.85
N SER A 407 -42.48 -34.07 -31.68
CA SER A 407 -43.04 -33.45 -30.49
C SER A 407 -42.10 -32.32 -30.07
N ASP A 408 -42.38 -31.10 -30.52
CA ASP A 408 -41.67 -29.90 -30.08
C ASP A 408 -41.97 -29.68 -28.60
N SER A 409 -41.06 -30.11 -27.73
CA SER A 409 -41.11 -29.76 -26.32
C SER A 409 -40.93 -28.25 -26.16
N PRO A 410 -41.74 -27.57 -25.32
CA PRO A 410 -41.60 -26.14 -25.07
C PRO A 410 -40.17 -25.79 -24.64
N PRO A 411 -39.62 -24.68 -25.18
CA PRO A 411 -38.24 -24.27 -24.90
C PRO A 411 -38.05 -23.87 -23.43
N VAL A 412 -36.83 -24.05 -22.92
CA VAL A 412 -36.43 -23.68 -21.57
C VAL A 412 -36.35 -22.15 -21.42
N SER A 413 -36.80 -21.62 -20.29
CA SER A 413 -36.74 -20.19 -19.98
C SER A 413 -35.30 -19.76 -19.62
N ILE A 414 -34.84 -18.66 -20.24
CA ILE A 414 -33.50 -18.07 -20.01
C ILE A 414 -33.45 -17.12 -18.79
N TRP A 415 -34.59 -16.73 -18.23
CA TRP A 415 -34.67 -15.67 -17.22
C TRP A 415 -33.85 -15.97 -15.96
N ARG A 416 -33.76 -17.24 -15.55
CA ARG A 416 -32.96 -17.69 -14.41
C ARG A 416 -31.48 -17.36 -14.63
N THR A 417 -30.96 -17.59 -15.83
CA THR A 417 -29.57 -17.26 -16.20
C THR A 417 -29.32 -15.77 -16.17
N TYR A 418 -30.26 -14.96 -16.66
CA TYR A 418 -30.15 -13.50 -16.54
C TYR A 418 -30.21 -13.01 -15.09
N PHE A 419 -31.01 -13.65 -14.24
CA PHE A 419 -31.08 -13.31 -12.82
C PHE A 419 -29.75 -13.60 -12.10
N VAL A 420 -29.20 -14.80 -12.29
CA VAL A 420 -27.89 -15.18 -11.72
C VAL A 420 -26.76 -14.31 -12.29
N ALA A 421 -26.78 -14.01 -13.59
CA ALA A 421 -25.81 -13.13 -14.22
C ALA A 421 -25.84 -11.70 -13.65
N ASN A 422 -27.03 -11.18 -13.35
CA ASN A 422 -27.19 -9.87 -12.70
C ASN A 422 -26.64 -9.85 -11.28
N GLU A 423 -26.94 -10.87 -10.48
CA GLU A 423 -26.39 -10.95 -9.13
C GLU A 423 -24.86 -11.14 -9.15
N TRP A 424 -24.32 -11.90 -10.12
CA TRP A 424 -22.89 -11.96 -10.35
C TRP A 424 -22.29 -10.58 -10.67
N ASN A 425 -22.94 -9.80 -11.55
CA ASN A 425 -22.50 -8.45 -11.90
C ASN A 425 -22.47 -7.52 -10.66
N LYS A 426 -23.43 -7.67 -9.74
CA LYS A 426 -23.49 -6.88 -8.50
C LYS A 426 -22.38 -7.25 -7.50
N ILE A 427 -22.08 -8.52 -7.31
CA ILE A 427 -21.07 -8.95 -6.32
C ILE A 427 -19.62 -8.68 -6.77
N GLN A 428 -19.38 -8.36 -8.04
CA GLN A 428 -18.03 -8.09 -8.58
C GLN A 428 -17.31 -6.92 -7.91
N THR A 429 -18.04 -5.87 -7.53
CA THR A 429 -17.51 -4.66 -6.90
C THR A 429 -17.83 -4.58 -5.40
N LEU A 430 -18.42 -5.64 -4.83
CA LEU A 430 -18.74 -5.69 -3.42
C LEU A 430 -17.46 -5.74 -2.60
N ARG A 431 -17.25 -4.71 -1.78
CA ARG A 431 -16.15 -4.60 -0.80
C ARG A 431 -16.60 -5.20 0.53
N GLN A 432 -15.65 -5.72 1.30
CA GLN A 432 -15.95 -6.22 2.64
C GLN A 432 -16.17 -5.07 3.62
N ILE A 433 -15.41 -3.97 3.46
CA ILE A 433 -15.56 -2.74 4.27
C ILE A 433 -16.40 -1.70 3.51
N SER A 434 -16.87 -0.67 4.22
CA SER A 434 -17.48 0.50 3.59
C SER A 434 -16.42 1.56 3.28
N PRO A 435 -16.08 1.80 1.99
CA PRO A 435 -15.02 2.75 1.62
C PRO A 435 -15.39 4.19 1.96
N THR A 436 -16.66 4.56 1.77
CA THR A 436 -17.17 5.90 2.10
C THR A 436 -17.11 6.17 3.59
N PHE A 437 -17.52 5.21 4.43
CA PHE A 437 -17.43 5.35 5.88
C PHE A 437 -15.97 5.44 6.34
N GLN A 438 -15.07 4.66 5.73
CA GLN A 438 -13.64 4.70 6.02
C GLN A 438 -13.07 6.11 5.85
N ILE A 439 -13.34 6.78 4.71
CA ILE A 439 -12.86 8.13 4.42
C ILE A 439 -13.43 9.15 5.42
N ILE A 440 -14.75 9.09 5.67
CA ILE A 440 -15.43 10.01 6.59
C ILE A 440 -14.88 9.85 8.01
N ALA A 441 -14.69 8.61 8.47
CA ALA A 441 -14.15 8.31 9.78
C ALA A 441 -12.71 8.83 9.92
N VAL A 442 -11.83 8.55 8.94
CA VAL A 442 -10.45 9.05 8.97
C VAL A 442 -10.42 10.59 9.01
N LEU A 443 -11.20 11.27 8.17
CA LEU A 443 -11.25 12.73 8.14
C LEU A 443 -11.83 13.31 9.44
N PHE A 444 -12.82 12.65 10.05
CA PHE A 444 -13.35 13.03 11.35
C PHE A 444 -12.28 12.99 12.45
N PHE A 445 -11.49 11.92 12.54
CA PHE A 445 -10.41 11.85 13.53
C PHE A 445 -9.30 12.88 13.25
N LEU A 446 -8.89 13.04 11.99
CA LEU A 446 -7.78 13.93 11.62
C LEU A 446 -8.13 15.42 11.80
N GLU A 447 -9.26 15.87 11.25
CA GLU A 447 -9.61 17.29 11.19
C GLU A 447 -10.60 17.71 12.26
N VAL A 448 -11.65 16.91 12.54
CA VAL A 448 -12.70 17.30 13.49
C VAL A 448 -12.24 17.12 14.93
N LEU A 449 -11.58 16.01 15.26
CA LEU A 449 -11.00 15.78 16.58
C LEU A 449 -9.60 16.39 16.74
N GLY A 450 -9.07 17.03 15.69
CA GLY A 450 -7.78 17.72 15.73
C GLY A 450 -6.57 16.80 15.87
N PHE A 451 -6.65 15.53 15.47
CA PHE A 451 -5.49 14.62 15.56
C PHE A 451 -4.35 15.07 14.65
N SER A 452 -4.63 15.87 13.61
CA SER A 452 -3.62 16.52 12.76
C SER A 452 -2.55 17.24 13.58
N ASN A 453 -2.90 17.80 14.75
CA ASN A 453 -1.94 18.48 15.64
C ASN A 453 -0.87 17.54 16.20
N TYR A 454 -1.12 16.23 16.29
CA TYR A 454 -0.09 15.26 16.68
C TYR A 454 0.98 15.06 15.60
N ALA A 455 0.77 15.49 14.36
CA ALA A 455 1.79 15.45 13.31
C ALA A 455 2.77 16.64 13.34
N LEU A 456 2.54 17.64 14.21
CA LEU A 456 3.42 18.80 14.36
C LEU A 456 4.79 18.40 14.94
N SER A 457 5.84 19.12 14.55
CA SER A 457 7.23 18.90 15.00
C SER A 457 7.49 19.46 16.39
N GLU A 458 6.69 19.06 17.37
CA GLU A 458 6.84 19.38 18.79
C GLU A 458 6.67 18.12 19.66
N PRO A 459 7.34 18.02 20.82
CA PRO A 459 7.31 16.82 21.65
C PRO A 459 5.98 16.66 22.42
N VAL A 460 5.37 17.78 22.82
CA VAL A 460 4.10 17.80 23.56
C VAL A 460 3.05 18.47 22.69
N SER A 461 2.18 17.65 22.10
CA SER A 461 1.04 18.12 21.30
C SER A 461 -0.27 17.90 22.05
N THR A 462 -1.20 18.83 21.86
CA THR A 462 -2.58 18.75 22.35
C THR A 462 -3.54 18.80 21.16
N ALA A 463 -4.72 18.19 21.31
CA ALA A 463 -5.74 18.17 20.26
C ALA A 463 -6.31 19.57 19.98
N GLU A 464 -6.45 20.40 21.01
CA GLU A 464 -6.88 21.80 20.91
C GLU A 464 -5.69 22.74 21.14
N ARG A 465 -5.43 23.65 20.20
CA ARG A 465 -4.33 24.62 20.28
C ARG A 465 -4.87 26.04 20.48
N SER A 466 -4.19 26.81 21.33
CA SER A 466 -4.45 28.25 21.45
C SER A 466 -4.05 28.98 20.16
N PRO A 467 -4.87 29.92 19.64
CA PRO A 467 -4.57 30.69 18.43
C PRO A 467 -3.34 31.62 18.57
N GLN A 468 -2.91 31.89 19.80
CA GLN A 468 -1.75 32.74 20.10
C GLN A 468 -0.42 31.95 20.12
N ALA A 469 -0.47 30.62 20.12
CA ALA A 469 0.71 29.77 20.15
C ALA A 469 1.37 29.68 18.76
N PHE A 470 2.69 29.58 18.73
CA PHE A 470 3.44 29.26 17.51
C PHE A 470 3.01 27.88 16.97
N THR A 471 2.89 27.71 15.66
CA THR A 471 2.59 26.43 15.01
C THR A 471 3.85 25.92 14.29
N PRO A 472 4.52 24.89 14.84
CA PRO A 472 5.67 24.27 14.17
C PRO A 472 5.28 23.68 12.81
N PRO A 473 6.24 23.52 11.88
CA PRO A 473 5.97 22.82 10.63
C PRO A 473 5.59 21.37 10.89
N TYR A 474 4.73 20.81 10.03
CA TYR A 474 4.41 19.39 10.05
C TYR A 474 5.66 18.56 9.72
N SER A 475 5.87 17.48 10.48
CA SER A 475 6.85 16.46 10.10
C SER A 475 6.21 15.50 9.12
N MET A 476 6.90 15.23 8.02
CA MET A 476 6.45 14.28 7.01
C MET A 476 6.28 12.88 7.60
N THR A 477 7.29 12.40 8.35
CA THR A 477 7.25 11.07 8.99
C THR A 477 6.08 10.93 9.96
N LEU A 478 5.85 11.93 10.82
CA LEU A 478 4.74 11.87 11.78
C LEU A 478 3.37 11.94 11.08
N ARG A 479 3.24 12.80 10.06
CA ARG A 479 2.01 12.96 9.29
C ARG A 479 1.63 11.68 8.56
N TYR A 480 2.60 11.05 7.89
CA TYR A 480 2.44 9.75 7.24
C TYR A 480 2.10 8.64 8.25
N GLY A 481 2.78 8.60 9.39
CA GLY A 481 2.54 7.62 10.44
C GLY A 481 1.14 7.72 11.05
N LEU A 482 0.68 8.94 11.33
CA LEU A 482 -0.64 9.20 11.88
C LEU A 482 -1.75 8.84 10.88
N ALA A 483 -1.61 9.25 9.62
CA ALA A 483 -2.57 8.93 8.57
C ALA A 483 -2.66 7.42 8.35
N SER A 484 -1.52 6.75 8.15
CA SER A 484 -1.47 5.31 7.86
C SER A 484 -1.99 4.46 9.02
N ILE A 485 -1.64 4.77 10.28
CA ILE A 485 -2.13 3.99 11.43
C ILE A 485 -3.64 4.15 11.61
N LEU A 486 -4.19 5.35 11.42
CA LEU A 486 -5.64 5.58 11.51
C LEU A 486 -6.39 4.82 10.42
N TRP A 487 -5.90 4.87 9.18
CA TRP A 487 -6.46 4.10 8.07
C TRP A 487 -6.45 2.59 8.36
N LEU A 488 -5.32 2.04 8.79
CA LEU A 488 -5.19 0.61 9.08
C LEU A 488 -6.02 0.18 10.29
N CYS A 489 -6.05 0.96 11.37
CA CYS A 489 -6.84 0.65 12.56
C CYS A 489 -8.35 0.69 12.26
N LEU A 490 -8.84 1.72 11.57
CA LEU A 490 -10.26 1.80 11.19
C LEU A 490 -10.64 0.69 10.20
N GLY A 491 -9.76 0.40 9.22
CA GLY A 491 -9.98 -0.67 8.26
C GLY A 491 -10.05 -2.04 8.95
N LEU A 492 -9.13 -2.31 9.89
CA LEU A 492 -9.14 -3.55 10.68
C LEU A 492 -10.39 -3.67 11.55
N LEU A 493 -10.82 -2.59 12.21
CA LEU A 493 -12.06 -2.57 12.99
C LEU A 493 -13.28 -2.85 12.12
N GLN A 494 -13.33 -2.29 10.90
CA GLN A 494 -14.40 -2.60 9.94
C GLN A 494 -14.38 -4.06 9.49
N VAL A 495 -13.22 -4.61 9.14
CA VAL A 495 -13.10 -6.03 8.75
C VAL A 495 -13.60 -6.93 9.89
N ILE A 496 -13.17 -6.69 11.13
CA ILE A 496 -13.62 -7.46 12.30
C ILE A 496 -15.15 -7.32 12.47
N TYR A 497 -15.69 -6.10 12.37
CA TYR A 497 -17.13 -5.85 12.49
C TYR A 497 -17.92 -6.59 11.41
N PHE A 498 -17.53 -6.46 10.14
CA PHE A 498 -18.25 -7.09 9.03
C PHE A 498 -18.11 -8.61 9.03
N THR A 499 -16.95 -9.17 9.36
CA THR A 499 -16.80 -10.62 9.53
C THR A 499 -17.71 -11.16 10.64
N LEU A 500 -17.86 -10.44 11.76
CA LEU A 500 -18.81 -10.83 12.81
C LEU A 500 -20.26 -10.67 12.34
N TYR A 501 -20.58 -9.56 11.68
CA TYR A 501 -21.91 -9.29 11.13
C TYR A 501 -22.34 -10.37 10.13
N GLU A 502 -21.45 -10.80 9.24
CA GLU A 502 -21.72 -11.84 8.24
C GLU A 502 -21.98 -13.21 8.87
N ARG A 503 -21.32 -13.50 9.99
CA ARG A 503 -21.52 -14.73 10.74
C ARG A 503 -22.88 -14.79 11.43
N PHE A 504 -23.42 -13.66 11.87
CA PHE A 504 -24.65 -13.61 12.68
C PHE A 504 -25.89 -13.10 11.94
N VAL A 505 -25.74 -12.34 10.85
CA VAL A 505 -26.85 -11.63 10.22
C VAL A 505 -27.01 -12.00 8.75
N LYS A 506 -26.02 -11.66 7.90
CA LYS A 506 -26.17 -11.80 6.45
C LYS A 506 -24.82 -11.94 5.75
N ASN A 507 -24.65 -13.02 4.98
CA ASN A 507 -23.51 -13.21 4.10
C ASN A 507 -23.95 -13.12 2.62
N ASN A 508 -23.56 -12.05 1.91
CA ASN A 508 -23.95 -11.84 0.51
C ASN A 508 -23.32 -12.88 -0.45
N ILE A 509 -22.12 -13.39 -0.13
CA ILE A 509 -21.44 -14.41 -0.93
C ILE A 509 -22.17 -15.76 -0.80
N HIS A 510 -22.57 -16.12 0.42
CA HIS A 510 -23.38 -17.32 0.67
C HIS A 510 -24.74 -17.24 -0.04
N GLN A 511 -25.40 -16.08 0.03
CA GLN A 511 -26.69 -15.88 -0.66
C GLN A 511 -26.61 -16.04 -2.17
N PHE A 512 -25.46 -15.71 -2.78
CA PHE A 512 -25.26 -15.96 -4.20
C PHE A 512 -25.18 -17.47 -4.50
N VAL A 513 -24.54 -18.27 -3.65
CA VAL A 513 -24.49 -19.73 -3.77
C VAL A 513 -25.89 -20.33 -3.59
N ASP A 514 -26.63 -19.89 -2.57
CA ASP A 514 -28.03 -20.29 -2.37
C ASP A 514 -28.89 -19.98 -3.59
N LEU A 515 -28.72 -18.78 -4.17
CA LEU A 515 -29.46 -18.36 -5.34
C LEU A 515 -29.17 -19.27 -6.54
N CYS A 516 -27.92 -19.68 -6.75
CA CYS A 516 -27.55 -20.60 -7.82
C CYS A 516 -28.32 -21.92 -7.68
N SER A 517 -28.41 -22.46 -6.46
CA SER A 517 -29.13 -23.72 -6.18
C SER A 517 -30.65 -23.62 -6.34
N ILE A 518 -31.26 -22.50 -5.92
CA ILE A 518 -32.70 -22.27 -6.09
C ILE A 518 -33.04 -22.03 -7.56
N SER A 519 -32.15 -21.37 -8.31
CA SER A 519 -32.33 -21.07 -9.74
C SER A 519 -32.00 -22.25 -10.65
N ASN A 520 -31.53 -23.38 -10.11
CA ASN A 520 -31.12 -24.57 -10.87
C ASN A 520 -29.98 -24.28 -11.89
N ILE A 521 -29.02 -23.43 -11.50
CA ILE A 521 -27.90 -22.99 -12.35
C ILE A 521 -26.58 -23.19 -11.61
N SER A 522 -25.67 -23.97 -12.20
CA SER A 522 -24.29 -24.04 -11.72
C SER A 522 -23.40 -22.99 -12.40
N VAL A 523 -22.38 -22.53 -11.68
CA VAL A 523 -21.44 -21.53 -12.18
C VAL A 523 -20.04 -22.14 -12.26
N LEU A 524 -19.43 -22.10 -13.44
CA LEU A 524 -18.06 -22.53 -13.66
C LEU A 524 -17.18 -21.31 -13.96
N LEU A 525 -16.12 -21.13 -13.16
CA LEU A 525 -15.21 -20.00 -13.22
C LEU A 525 -13.80 -20.49 -13.52
N PHE A 526 -13.17 -20.01 -14.58
CA PHE A 526 -11.75 -20.25 -14.83
C PHE A 526 -10.95 -19.01 -14.51
N SER A 527 -10.26 -19.05 -13.36
CA SER A 527 -9.25 -18.04 -13.02
C SER A 527 -7.98 -18.21 -13.86
N HIS A 528 -7.66 -19.47 -14.20
CA HIS A 528 -6.54 -19.88 -15.03
C HIS A 528 -7.04 -20.96 -16.03
N PRO A 529 -6.30 -21.27 -17.11
CA PRO A 529 -6.75 -22.23 -18.11
C PRO A 529 -7.19 -23.59 -17.55
N CYS A 530 -6.44 -24.16 -16.60
CA CYS A 530 -6.76 -25.46 -16.00
C CYS A 530 -7.22 -25.37 -14.54
N PHE A 531 -7.37 -24.18 -13.98
CA PHE A 531 -7.73 -24.00 -12.57
C PHE A 531 -8.82 -22.95 -12.40
N GLY A 532 -9.77 -23.26 -11.53
CA GLY A 532 -10.97 -22.46 -11.39
C GLY A 532 -11.74 -22.74 -10.12
N TYR A 533 -12.97 -22.27 -10.13
CA TYR A 533 -13.96 -22.49 -9.08
C TYR A 533 -15.24 -23.01 -9.71
N TYR A 534 -15.90 -23.94 -9.02
CA TYR A 534 -17.20 -24.45 -9.42
C TYR A 534 -18.19 -24.25 -8.29
N ILE A 535 -19.32 -23.64 -8.61
CA ILE A 535 -20.46 -23.46 -7.71
C ILE A 535 -21.54 -24.39 -8.22
N HIS A 536 -21.84 -25.40 -7.41
CA HIS A 536 -22.89 -26.36 -7.68
C HIS A 536 -24.25 -25.75 -7.35
N GLY A 537 -25.07 -25.55 -8.38
CA GLY A 537 -26.43 -25.04 -8.25
C GLY A 537 -27.47 -25.94 -8.88
N HIS A 538 -27.22 -27.25 -8.96
CA HIS A 538 -28.26 -28.19 -9.38
C HIS A 538 -29.31 -28.30 -8.28
N SER A 539 -30.55 -27.97 -8.60
CA SER A 539 -31.64 -27.96 -7.62
C SER A 539 -32.03 -29.38 -7.22
N VAL A 540 -32.23 -29.62 -5.92
CA VAL A 540 -32.72 -30.90 -5.38
C VAL A 540 -34.14 -31.26 -5.85
N HIS A 541 -34.87 -30.26 -6.35
CA HIS A 541 -36.22 -30.41 -6.90
C HIS A 541 -36.23 -30.71 -8.41
N GLY A 542 -35.07 -30.59 -9.08
CA GLY A 542 -34.90 -30.85 -10.52
C GLY A 542 -35.45 -29.75 -11.45
N HIS A 543 -36.25 -28.83 -10.92
CA HIS A 543 -36.87 -27.72 -11.64
C HIS A 543 -36.91 -26.46 -10.79
N ALA A 544 -36.66 -25.29 -11.40
CA ALA A 544 -36.72 -24.00 -10.72
C ALA A 544 -37.89 -23.11 -11.17
N ASP A 545 -38.32 -23.21 -12.44
CA ASP A 545 -39.42 -22.42 -13.00
C ASP A 545 -40.78 -22.96 -12.53
N THR A 546 -41.16 -22.57 -11.32
CA THR A 546 -42.36 -23.05 -10.61
C THR A 546 -43.25 -21.88 -10.17
N ASN A 547 -44.51 -22.17 -9.82
CA ASN A 547 -45.40 -21.16 -9.26
C ASN A 547 -45.08 -20.89 -7.77
N MET A 548 -45.67 -19.83 -7.20
CA MET A 548 -45.39 -19.44 -5.81
C MET A 548 -45.73 -20.55 -4.79
N GLU A 549 -46.81 -21.30 -5.04
CA GLU A 549 -47.26 -22.38 -4.15
C GLU A 549 -46.28 -23.56 -4.15
N GLU A 550 -45.86 -23.99 -5.33
CA GLU A 550 -44.88 -25.05 -5.55
C GLU A 550 -43.52 -24.67 -4.97
N MET A 551 -43.05 -23.43 -5.19
CA MET A 551 -41.83 -22.92 -4.58
C MET A 551 -41.90 -22.93 -3.05
N SER A 552 -43.02 -22.47 -2.46
CA SER A 552 -43.20 -22.50 -1.00
C SER A 552 -43.22 -23.93 -0.44
N ASN A 553 -43.83 -24.87 -1.18
CA ASN A 553 -43.86 -26.27 -0.78
C ASN A 553 -42.47 -26.92 -0.89
N ASN A 554 -41.68 -26.57 -1.91
CA ASN A 554 -40.29 -27.01 -2.07
C ASN A 554 -39.43 -26.53 -0.90
N LEU A 555 -39.48 -25.23 -0.57
CA LEU A 555 -38.76 -24.67 0.57
C LEU A 555 -39.18 -25.30 1.90
N LYS A 556 -40.47 -25.61 2.07
CA LYS A 556 -40.95 -26.30 3.27
C LYS A 556 -40.40 -27.73 3.37
N ARG A 557 -40.34 -28.46 2.24
CA ARG A 557 -39.74 -29.80 2.19
C ARG A 557 -38.25 -29.77 2.49
N GLU A 558 -37.52 -28.74 2.04
CA GLU A 558 -36.12 -28.54 2.41
C GLU A 558 -35.96 -28.29 3.91
N ALA A 559 -36.78 -27.40 4.48
CA ALA A 559 -36.76 -27.10 5.92
C ALA A 559 -37.09 -28.33 6.79
N GLU A 560 -37.99 -29.20 6.31
CA GLU A 560 -38.36 -30.45 6.97
C GLU A 560 -37.38 -31.61 6.65
N SER A 561 -36.30 -31.37 5.90
CA SER A 561 -35.32 -32.39 5.47
C SER A 561 -35.95 -33.57 4.70
N MET A 562 -37.03 -33.31 3.95
CA MET A 562 -37.79 -34.29 3.16
C MET A 562 -37.28 -34.42 1.71
N CYS A 563 -36.09 -33.92 1.43
CA CYS A 563 -35.40 -34.01 0.14
C CYS A 563 -33.89 -34.24 0.37
N GLY A 564 -33.16 -34.56 -0.70
CA GLY A 564 -31.70 -34.65 -0.64
C GLY A 564 -31.07 -33.31 -0.25
N GLN A 565 -29.85 -33.36 0.25
CA GLN A 565 -29.05 -32.15 0.49
C GLN A 565 -28.56 -31.54 -0.82
N ARG A 566 -28.21 -30.24 -0.80
CA ARG A 566 -27.90 -29.44 -2.00
C ARG A 566 -26.47 -29.61 -2.55
N GLY A 567 -25.63 -30.44 -1.93
CA GLY A 567 -24.24 -30.62 -2.34
C GLY A 567 -24.08 -31.48 -3.59
N LEU A 568 -22.87 -31.44 -4.18
CA LEU A 568 -22.55 -32.19 -5.40
C LEU A 568 -22.57 -33.71 -5.20
N LEU A 569 -22.14 -34.17 -4.02
CA LEU A 569 -22.17 -35.58 -3.65
C LEU A 569 -23.47 -35.90 -2.90
N PRO A 570 -23.98 -37.14 -3.01
CA PRO A 570 -25.18 -37.52 -2.26
C PRO A 570 -24.94 -37.39 -0.76
N ASN A 571 -25.88 -36.75 -0.06
CA ASN A 571 -25.82 -36.47 1.38
C ASN A 571 -24.67 -35.55 1.82
N THR A 572 -24.26 -34.60 0.98
CA THR A 572 -23.40 -33.49 1.40
C THR A 572 -24.08 -32.14 1.20
N GLU A 573 -23.67 -31.14 1.98
CA GLU A 573 -24.15 -29.76 1.88
C GLU A 573 -23.16 -28.84 1.15
N VAL A 574 -21.96 -29.35 0.83
CA VAL A 574 -20.91 -28.55 0.18
C VAL A 574 -21.27 -28.28 -1.28
N GLN A 575 -21.44 -26.99 -1.60
CA GLN A 575 -21.82 -26.52 -2.94
C GLN A 575 -20.66 -25.85 -3.69
N THR A 576 -19.61 -25.43 -3.00
CA THR A 576 -18.49 -24.71 -3.60
C THR A 576 -17.24 -25.57 -3.65
N PHE A 577 -16.54 -25.49 -4.79
CA PHE A 577 -15.38 -26.32 -5.07
C PHE A 577 -14.27 -25.52 -5.75
N GLN A 578 -13.01 -25.77 -5.38
CA GLN A 578 -11.87 -25.40 -6.21
C GLN A 578 -11.63 -26.51 -7.21
N VAL A 579 -11.57 -26.18 -8.49
CA VAL A 579 -11.47 -27.19 -9.55
C VAL A 579 -10.14 -27.11 -10.28
N SER A 580 -9.53 -28.27 -10.46
CA SER A 580 -8.38 -28.48 -11.32
C SER A 580 -8.78 -29.43 -12.45
N PHE A 581 -8.68 -28.96 -13.69
CA PHE A 581 -9.08 -29.73 -14.85
C PHE A 581 -7.89 -30.24 -15.64
N THR A 582 -8.07 -31.40 -16.26
CA THR A 582 -7.08 -31.94 -17.20
C THR A 582 -6.96 -31.03 -18.43
N ARG A 583 -5.76 -31.03 -19.03
CA ARG A 583 -5.50 -30.33 -20.29
C ARG A 583 -6.45 -30.76 -21.40
N TYR A 584 -6.77 -32.05 -21.44
CA TYR A 584 -7.66 -32.62 -22.44
C TYR A 584 -9.07 -32.02 -22.36
N LEU A 585 -9.65 -31.91 -21.15
CA LEU A 585 -10.95 -31.26 -20.95
C LEU A 585 -10.90 -29.80 -21.37
N ARG A 586 -9.84 -29.06 -21.00
CA ARG A 586 -9.70 -27.65 -21.37
C ARG A 586 -9.61 -27.47 -22.88
N THR A 587 -8.92 -28.35 -23.61
CA THR A 587 -8.87 -28.28 -25.09
C THR A 587 -10.25 -28.50 -25.72
N GLN A 588 -11.10 -29.39 -25.18
CA GLN A 588 -12.46 -29.55 -25.68
C GLN A 588 -13.32 -28.32 -25.38
N TYR A 589 -13.20 -27.76 -24.18
CA TYR A 589 -13.87 -26.51 -23.81
C TYR A 589 -13.48 -25.37 -24.77
N GLU A 590 -12.19 -25.16 -25.00
CA GLU A 590 -11.69 -24.13 -25.93
C GLU A 590 -12.17 -24.39 -27.36
N ARG A 591 -12.20 -25.65 -27.82
CA ARG A 591 -12.71 -26.01 -29.14
C ARG A 591 -14.18 -25.62 -29.33
N ILE A 592 -15.02 -25.84 -28.33
CA ILE A 592 -16.44 -25.45 -28.38
C ILE A 592 -16.56 -23.93 -28.32
N GLN A 593 -15.76 -23.26 -27.48
CA GLN A 593 -15.76 -21.79 -27.37
C GLN A 593 -15.25 -21.12 -28.66
N ASP A 594 -14.27 -21.69 -29.35
CA ASP A 594 -13.74 -21.17 -30.63
C ASP A 594 -14.76 -21.21 -31.76
N LEU A 595 -15.73 -22.13 -31.72
CA LEU A 595 -16.87 -22.11 -32.64
C LEU A 595 -17.70 -20.83 -32.48
N SER A 596 -17.72 -20.24 -31.29
CA SER A 596 -18.30 -18.92 -31.04
C SER A 596 -17.38 -17.78 -31.56
N ASN A 597 -16.06 -17.87 -31.32
CA ASN A 597 -15.10 -16.80 -31.57
C ASN A 597 -14.62 -16.63 -33.03
N ARG A 598 -14.72 -17.65 -33.91
CA ARG A 598 -14.26 -17.59 -35.33
C ARG A 598 -14.94 -16.54 -36.23
N ARG A 599 -15.69 -15.60 -35.66
CA ARG A 599 -16.55 -14.62 -36.34
C ARG A 599 -16.09 -13.15 -36.25
N THR A 600 -14.96 -12.82 -35.63
CA THR A 600 -14.40 -11.44 -35.63
C THR A 600 -13.35 -11.18 -36.73
N GLY A 601 -13.42 -11.89 -37.86
CA GLY A 601 -12.67 -11.59 -39.09
C GLY A 601 -13.36 -10.53 -39.99
N PRO A 602 -12.68 -9.94 -40.99
CA PRO A 602 -13.07 -8.66 -41.57
C PRO A 602 -14.36 -8.67 -42.44
N LEU A 603 -15.40 -8.00 -41.91
CA LEU A 603 -16.29 -6.96 -42.49
C LEU A 603 -16.84 -7.01 -43.94
N ARG A 604 -16.79 -8.10 -44.71
CA ARG A 604 -17.46 -8.15 -46.04
C ARG A 604 -18.66 -9.10 -46.06
N SER A 605 -19.83 -8.53 -45.75
CA SER A 605 -21.21 -8.95 -46.08
C SER A 605 -22.10 -8.97 -44.83
N ARG A 606 -22.77 -7.85 -44.56
CA ARG A 606 -23.57 -7.63 -43.34
C ARG A 606 -24.94 -7.04 -43.63
N ASP A 607 -25.73 -7.68 -44.49
CA ASP A 607 -27.13 -7.27 -44.68
C ASP A 607 -28.15 -8.42 -44.56
N SER A 608 -27.75 -9.66 -44.28
CA SER A 608 -28.68 -10.81 -44.13
C SER A 608 -28.37 -11.79 -42.99
N SER A 609 -27.43 -11.48 -42.08
CA SER A 609 -26.75 -12.47 -41.22
C SER A 609 -27.02 -12.39 -39.71
N SER A 610 -27.86 -11.47 -39.21
CA SER A 610 -28.11 -11.32 -37.75
C SER A 610 -28.94 -12.47 -37.16
N ALA A 611 -29.95 -12.96 -37.87
CA ALA A 611 -30.79 -14.09 -37.42
C ALA A 611 -29.98 -15.40 -37.34
N ASN A 612 -29.22 -15.71 -38.40
CA ASN A 612 -28.31 -16.87 -38.44
C ASN A 612 -27.15 -16.76 -37.41
N GLN A 613 -26.84 -15.54 -36.96
CA GLN A 613 -25.82 -15.34 -35.93
C GLN A 613 -26.32 -15.71 -34.53
N PHE A 614 -27.56 -15.31 -34.20
CA PHE A 614 -28.21 -15.61 -32.93
C PHE A 614 -28.52 -17.11 -32.77
N GLU A 615 -29.04 -17.75 -33.82
CA GLU A 615 -29.32 -19.19 -33.81
C GLU A 615 -28.05 -20.02 -33.60
N GLN A 616 -26.95 -19.64 -34.26
CA GLN A 616 -25.68 -20.36 -34.12
C GLN A 616 -25.00 -20.12 -32.74
N ASN A 617 -25.19 -18.94 -32.13
CA ASN A 617 -24.71 -18.69 -30.77
C ASN A 617 -25.50 -19.51 -29.74
N THR A 618 -26.81 -19.61 -29.92
CA THR A 618 -27.69 -20.43 -29.09
C THR A 618 -27.33 -21.92 -29.21
N SER A 619 -27.02 -22.41 -30.41
CA SER A 619 -26.58 -23.80 -30.59
C SER A 619 -25.23 -24.09 -29.93
N VAL A 620 -24.29 -23.14 -29.94
CA VAL A 620 -22.99 -23.28 -29.24
C VAL A 620 -23.20 -23.29 -27.73
N TYR A 621 -24.07 -22.42 -27.19
CA TYR A 621 -24.44 -22.46 -25.77
C TYR A 621 -24.99 -23.82 -25.37
N ASN A 622 -25.97 -24.33 -26.12
CA ASN A 622 -26.60 -25.61 -25.83
C ASN A 622 -25.60 -26.78 -25.91
N THR A 623 -24.68 -26.72 -26.87
CA THR A 623 -23.60 -27.71 -27.00
C THR A 623 -22.67 -27.67 -25.79
N MET A 624 -22.27 -26.47 -25.35
CA MET A 624 -21.42 -26.30 -24.17
C MET A 624 -22.14 -26.73 -22.89
N ASN A 625 -23.40 -26.33 -22.72
CA ASN A 625 -24.22 -26.68 -21.57
C ASN A 625 -24.40 -28.20 -21.46
N HIS A 626 -24.71 -28.86 -22.58
CA HIS A 626 -24.80 -30.32 -22.63
C HIS A 626 -23.46 -30.99 -22.30
N PHE A 627 -22.35 -30.52 -22.90
CA PHE A 627 -21.01 -31.06 -22.64
C PHE A 627 -20.63 -30.96 -21.16
N LEU A 628 -20.79 -29.79 -20.54
CA LEU A 628 -20.46 -29.57 -19.13
C LEU A 628 -21.40 -30.32 -18.19
N GLY A 629 -22.71 -30.36 -18.48
CA GLY A 629 -23.68 -31.15 -17.72
C GLY A 629 -23.32 -32.64 -17.74
N SER A 630 -23.00 -33.17 -18.93
CA SER A 630 -22.60 -34.57 -19.12
C SER A 630 -21.28 -34.90 -18.41
N PHE A 631 -20.35 -33.95 -18.39
CA PHE A 631 -19.10 -34.09 -17.65
C PHE A 631 -19.32 -34.15 -16.13
N ILE A 632 -20.15 -33.26 -15.57
CA ILE A 632 -20.48 -33.28 -14.13
C ILE A 632 -21.24 -34.56 -13.74
N ASP A 633 -22.09 -35.08 -14.63
CA ASP A 633 -22.83 -36.34 -14.46
C ASP A 633 -21.96 -37.61 -14.67
N HIS A 634 -20.63 -37.47 -14.79
CA HIS A 634 -19.68 -38.57 -15.01
C HIS A 634 -19.96 -39.40 -16.28
N ALA A 635 -20.59 -38.81 -17.31
CA ALA A 635 -20.94 -39.51 -18.55
C ALA A 635 -19.71 -39.88 -19.41
N TYR A 636 -18.58 -39.18 -19.21
CA TYR A 636 -17.34 -39.40 -19.95
C TYR A 636 -16.29 -40.10 -19.06
N SER A 637 -16.11 -41.42 -19.24
CA SER A 637 -15.13 -42.21 -18.46
C SER A 637 -13.68 -41.73 -18.63
N GLU A 638 -13.34 -41.15 -19.79
CA GLU A 638 -11.99 -40.63 -20.08
C GLU A 638 -11.70 -39.27 -19.44
N MET A 639 -12.74 -38.49 -19.11
CA MET A 639 -12.61 -37.15 -18.54
C MET A 639 -13.02 -37.10 -17.07
N ASP A 640 -13.17 -38.25 -16.44
CA ASP A 640 -13.72 -38.41 -15.08
C ASP A 640 -13.01 -37.56 -14.01
N TYR A 641 -13.74 -37.19 -12.95
CA TYR A 641 -13.22 -36.34 -11.87
C TYR A 641 -13.37 -37.00 -10.49
N ILE A 642 -12.58 -36.51 -9.53
CA ILE A 642 -12.60 -36.99 -8.15
C ILE A 642 -12.87 -35.81 -7.22
N VAL A 643 -13.76 -35.99 -6.24
CA VAL A 643 -13.99 -35.04 -5.16
C VAL A 643 -13.12 -35.42 -3.96
N LYS A 644 -12.33 -34.47 -3.43
CA LYS A 644 -11.38 -34.72 -2.33
C LYS A 644 -11.15 -33.46 -1.49
N ASP A 645 -10.86 -33.61 -0.20
CA ASP A 645 -10.40 -32.49 0.64
C ASP A 645 -8.95 -32.10 0.37
N LYS A 646 -8.69 -30.80 0.37
CA LYS A 646 -7.37 -30.26 0.07
C LYS A 646 -6.41 -30.46 1.25
N GLN A 647 -5.30 -31.16 1.03
CA GLN A 647 -4.30 -31.34 2.07
C GLN A 647 -3.44 -30.07 2.26
N LEU A 648 -2.82 -29.91 3.44
CA LEU A 648 -1.98 -28.73 3.74
C LEU A 648 -0.80 -28.57 2.77
N PHE A 649 -0.14 -29.67 2.39
CA PHE A 649 0.95 -29.63 1.41
C PHE A 649 0.47 -29.27 0.00
N GLU A 650 -0.70 -29.76 -0.41
CA GLU A 650 -1.34 -29.40 -1.69
C GLU A 650 -1.71 -27.91 -1.70
N THR A 651 -2.15 -27.37 -0.55
CA THR A 651 -2.44 -25.95 -0.35
C THR A 651 -1.17 -25.08 -0.42
N LEU A 652 -0.10 -25.50 0.26
CA LEU A 652 1.15 -24.75 0.32
C LEU A 652 1.92 -24.76 -1.00
N LEU A 653 2.02 -25.91 -1.68
CA LEU A 653 2.78 -26.05 -2.92
C LEU A 653 1.95 -25.83 -4.19
N GLY A 654 0.61 -25.79 -4.08
CA GLY A 654 -0.31 -25.78 -5.22
C GLY A 654 -0.03 -26.96 -6.16
N VAL A 655 0.32 -28.11 -5.58
CA VAL A 655 0.49 -29.36 -6.32
C VAL A 655 -0.90 -29.98 -6.38
N GLU A 656 -1.41 -30.14 -7.59
CA GLU A 656 -2.66 -30.85 -7.88
C GLU A 656 -2.23 -32.18 -8.52
N PRO A 657 -2.06 -33.26 -7.74
CA PRO A 657 -1.54 -34.51 -8.26
C PRO A 657 -2.65 -35.28 -8.98
N GLY A 658 -2.61 -35.38 -10.29
CA GLY A 658 -3.55 -36.28 -10.98
C GLY A 658 -3.50 -36.26 -12.49
N GLU A 659 -3.68 -37.44 -13.09
CA GLU A 659 -4.08 -37.60 -14.50
C GLU A 659 -5.57 -37.27 -14.71
N LYS A 660 -6.37 -37.25 -13.63
CA LYS A 660 -7.80 -36.94 -13.59
C LYS A 660 -8.07 -35.51 -13.08
N SER A 661 -9.26 -34.98 -13.41
CA SER A 661 -9.72 -33.69 -12.88
C SER A 661 -10.08 -33.83 -11.38
N ILE A 662 -9.86 -32.79 -10.58
CA ILE A 662 -10.06 -32.82 -9.13
C ILE A 662 -10.95 -31.66 -8.68
N PHE A 663 -11.94 -31.98 -7.85
CA PHE A 663 -12.83 -31.04 -7.19
C PHE A 663 -12.47 -31.03 -5.70
N TYR A 664 -11.90 -29.92 -5.23
CA TYR A 664 -11.61 -29.74 -3.82
C TYR A 664 -12.80 -29.12 -3.11
N ASN A 665 -13.28 -29.75 -2.04
CA ASN A 665 -14.30 -29.14 -1.18
C ASN A 665 -13.81 -27.78 -0.65
N ASP A 666 -14.64 -26.76 -0.76
CA ASP A 666 -14.31 -25.38 -0.39
C ASP A 666 -15.44 -24.75 0.43
N GLU A 667 -15.33 -24.80 1.75
CA GLU A 667 -16.31 -24.21 2.68
C GLU A 667 -16.11 -22.68 2.87
N ASP A 668 -14.95 -22.15 2.49
CA ASP A 668 -14.56 -20.75 2.74
C ASP A 668 -14.92 -19.79 1.59
N PHE A 669 -15.64 -20.27 0.58
CA PHE A 669 -16.01 -19.53 -0.64
C PHE A 669 -14.81 -18.88 -1.35
N SER A 670 -13.75 -19.65 -1.59
CA SER A 670 -12.48 -19.16 -2.18
C SER A 670 -12.62 -18.50 -3.56
N PHE A 671 -13.75 -18.71 -4.27
CA PHE A 671 -14.06 -17.95 -5.48
C PHE A 671 -14.11 -16.42 -5.26
N LYS A 672 -14.27 -15.98 -4.00
CA LYS A 672 -14.19 -14.57 -3.61
C LYS A 672 -12.85 -13.91 -3.97
N ASP A 673 -11.77 -14.68 -4.14
CA ASP A 673 -10.45 -14.19 -4.58
C ASP A 673 -10.49 -13.56 -5.99
N VAL A 674 -11.51 -13.88 -6.79
CA VAL A 674 -11.75 -13.26 -8.09
C VAL A 674 -12.43 -11.91 -7.96
N LEU A 675 -13.12 -11.64 -6.85
CA LEU A 675 -13.92 -10.44 -6.58
C LEU A 675 -13.10 -9.41 -5.79
N PHE A 676 -13.64 -8.20 -5.64
CA PHE A 676 -13.08 -7.21 -4.71
C PHE A 676 -13.10 -7.71 -3.26
N TYR A 677 -14.16 -8.45 -2.91
CA TYR A 677 -14.35 -9.02 -1.59
C TYR A 677 -13.15 -9.85 -1.09
N GLY A 678 -12.55 -10.71 -1.92
CA GLY A 678 -11.36 -11.49 -1.53
C GLY A 678 -10.05 -10.71 -1.53
N ASN A 679 -10.01 -9.52 -2.16
CA ASN A 679 -8.81 -8.70 -2.30
C ASN A 679 -8.84 -7.43 -1.44
N GLU A 680 -9.70 -7.39 -0.42
CA GLU A 680 -9.90 -6.22 0.43
C GLU A 680 -8.61 -5.67 1.04
N ALA A 681 -7.71 -6.54 1.51
CA ALA A 681 -6.43 -6.11 2.08
C ALA A 681 -5.55 -5.35 1.07
N THR A 682 -5.53 -5.77 -0.20
CA THR A 682 -4.74 -5.10 -1.24
C THR A 682 -5.35 -3.74 -1.56
N LEU A 683 -6.68 -3.69 -1.66
CA LEU A 683 -7.40 -2.45 -1.91
C LEU A 683 -7.23 -1.45 -0.75
N LEU A 684 -7.31 -1.90 0.50
CA LEU A 684 -7.08 -1.05 1.68
C LEU A 684 -5.65 -0.49 1.71
N ILE A 685 -4.64 -1.29 1.37
CA ILE A 685 -3.25 -0.82 1.29
C ILE A 685 -3.11 0.22 0.18
N PHE A 686 -3.74 0.00 -0.97
CA PHE A 686 -3.74 0.96 -2.07
C PHE A 686 -4.43 2.28 -1.71
N ASP A 687 -5.63 2.21 -1.12
CA ASP A 687 -6.39 3.35 -0.61
C ASP A 687 -5.54 4.17 0.39
N THR A 688 -4.87 3.48 1.32
CA THR A 688 -3.99 4.10 2.33
C THR A 688 -2.79 4.78 1.69
N LEU A 689 -2.11 4.12 0.75
CA LEU A 689 -0.97 4.69 0.03
C LEU A 689 -1.37 5.91 -0.81
N PHE A 690 -2.49 5.83 -1.52
CA PHE A 690 -2.99 6.94 -2.34
C PHE A 690 -3.32 8.16 -1.47
N PHE A 691 -4.08 7.97 -0.39
CA PHE A 691 -4.38 9.02 0.58
C PHE A 691 -3.11 9.68 1.11
N CYS A 692 -2.15 8.88 1.57
CA CYS A 692 -0.90 9.37 2.12
C CYS A 692 -0.04 10.12 1.09
N VAL A 693 0.09 9.63 -0.15
CA VAL A 693 0.90 10.30 -1.18
C VAL A 693 0.30 11.66 -1.55
N VAL A 694 -1.02 11.73 -1.70
CA VAL A 694 -1.71 12.99 -1.96
C VAL A 694 -1.55 13.96 -0.80
N ASP A 695 -1.70 13.50 0.43
CA ASP A 695 -1.51 14.31 1.63
C ASP A 695 -0.06 14.84 1.74
N LEU A 696 0.94 14.01 1.45
CA LEU A 696 2.34 14.42 1.46
C LEU A 696 2.65 15.50 0.40
N GLY A 697 2.03 15.42 -0.77
CA GLY A 697 2.19 16.39 -1.85
C GLY A 697 1.42 17.70 -1.63
N ALA A 698 0.20 17.62 -1.11
CA ALA A 698 -0.69 18.78 -0.97
C ALA A 698 -0.72 19.39 0.44
N GLN A 699 -0.18 18.70 1.45
CA GLN A 699 -0.25 19.06 2.87
C GLN A 699 -1.68 19.31 3.38
N SER A 700 -2.66 18.58 2.82
CA SER A 700 -4.08 18.71 3.15
C SER A 700 -4.77 17.35 3.21
N PHE A 701 -5.27 16.97 4.40
CA PHE A 701 -6.03 15.73 4.58
C PHE A 701 -7.39 15.78 3.88
N VAL A 702 -8.00 16.96 3.80
CA VAL A 702 -9.29 17.15 3.12
C VAL A 702 -9.15 16.91 1.61
N LEU A 703 -8.12 17.48 0.97
CA LEU A 703 -7.88 17.23 -0.44
C LEU A 703 -7.55 15.75 -0.70
N ALA A 704 -6.74 15.15 0.16
CA ALA A 704 -6.44 13.71 0.09
C ALA A 704 -7.71 12.86 0.16
N ALA A 705 -8.61 13.13 1.12
CA ALA A 705 -9.87 12.41 1.26
C ALA A 705 -10.77 12.51 0.01
N VAL A 706 -10.92 13.71 -0.55
CA VAL A 706 -11.72 13.94 -1.76
C VAL A 706 -11.13 13.18 -2.94
N LEU A 707 -9.82 13.25 -3.14
CA LEU A 707 -9.16 12.54 -4.23
C LEU A 707 -9.22 11.03 -4.06
N THR A 708 -9.06 10.49 -2.83
CA THR A 708 -9.22 9.06 -2.57
C THR A 708 -10.65 8.59 -2.86
N TYR A 709 -11.66 9.39 -2.51
CA TYR A 709 -13.05 9.05 -2.85
C TYR A 709 -13.29 8.99 -4.36
N VAL A 710 -12.73 9.95 -5.11
CA VAL A 710 -12.80 9.98 -6.57
C VAL A 710 -12.08 8.76 -7.17
N GLU A 711 -10.88 8.44 -6.67
CA GLU A 711 -10.10 7.29 -7.08
C GLU A 711 -10.88 5.97 -6.86
N GLN A 712 -11.39 5.72 -5.65
CA GLN A 712 -12.22 4.55 -5.33
C GLN A 712 -13.44 4.41 -6.26
N THR A 713 -14.09 5.54 -6.55
CA THR A 713 -15.25 5.59 -7.45
C THR A 713 -14.84 5.21 -8.88
N ILE A 714 -13.74 5.75 -9.38
CA ILE A 714 -13.20 5.44 -10.71
C ILE A 714 -12.82 3.95 -10.81
N PHE A 715 -12.12 3.41 -9.83
CA PHE A 715 -11.73 1.99 -9.83
C PHE A 715 -12.95 1.06 -9.78
N SER A 716 -13.97 1.39 -8.98
CA SER A 716 -15.25 0.66 -8.98
C SER A 716 -15.94 0.70 -10.35
N MET A 717 -16.01 1.89 -10.97
CA MET A 717 -16.60 2.04 -12.31
C MET A 717 -15.84 1.27 -13.39
N ILE A 718 -14.50 1.33 -13.37
CA ILE A 718 -13.64 0.57 -14.29
C ILE A 718 -13.88 -0.93 -14.10
N ARG A 719 -13.90 -1.41 -12.85
CA ARG A 719 -14.14 -2.81 -12.52
C ARG A 719 -15.51 -3.29 -13.00
N GLN A 720 -16.57 -2.52 -12.73
CA GLN A 720 -17.93 -2.86 -13.16
C GLN A 720 -18.05 -2.85 -14.69
N SER A 721 -17.47 -1.86 -15.36
CA SER A 721 -17.50 -1.75 -16.83
C SER A 721 -16.75 -2.90 -17.51
N LEU A 722 -15.55 -3.23 -17.04
CA LEU A 722 -14.76 -4.33 -17.58
C LEU A 722 -15.37 -5.70 -17.24
N GLY A 723 -15.89 -5.86 -16.02
CA GLY A 723 -16.55 -7.07 -15.57
C GLY A 723 -17.82 -7.37 -16.36
N ARG A 724 -18.65 -6.35 -16.60
CA ARG A 724 -19.83 -6.44 -17.48
C ARG A 724 -19.46 -6.81 -18.91
N ARG A 725 -18.43 -6.17 -19.49
CA ARG A 725 -17.94 -6.51 -20.84
C ARG A 725 -17.46 -7.96 -20.92
N ASN A 726 -16.71 -8.41 -19.91
CA ASN A 726 -16.23 -9.78 -19.84
C ASN A 726 -17.40 -10.78 -19.73
N LEU A 727 -18.39 -10.47 -18.90
CA LEU A 727 -19.60 -11.29 -18.74
C LEU A 727 -20.34 -11.47 -20.07
N ILE A 728 -20.59 -10.37 -20.80
CA ILE A 728 -21.27 -10.39 -22.12
C ILE A 728 -20.50 -11.24 -23.12
N ASN A 729 -19.18 -11.02 -23.20
CA ASN A 729 -18.33 -11.73 -24.18
C ASN A 729 -18.24 -13.23 -23.91
N LYS A 730 -18.41 -13.67 -22.65
CA LYS A 730 -18.16 -15.06 -22.23
C LYS A 730 -19.42 -15.88 -21.96
N THR A 731 -20.52 -15.24 -21.55
CA THR A 731 -21.74 -15.96 -21.11
C THR A 731 -22.92 -15.87 -22.08
N LEU A 732 -22.73 -15.29 -23.27
CA LEU A 732 -23.79 -15.08 -24.29
C LEU A 732 -25.01 -14.27 -23.80
N VAL A 733 -24.93 -13.72 -22.58
CA VAL A 733 -25.92 -12.83 -22.00
C VAL A 733 -25.87 -11.47 -22.71
N ASP A 734 -27.02 -10.99 -23.18
CA ASP A 734 -27.11 -9.67 -23.81
C ASP A 734 -26.87 -8.56 -22.78
N ASN A 735 -26.09 -7.56 -23.19
CA ASN A 735 -25.77 -6.37 -22.42
C ASN A 735 -27.00 -5.68 -21.81
N ARG A 736 -28.15 -5.71 -22.51
CA ARG A 736 -29.38 -5.04 -22.05
C ARG A 736 -29.98 -5.64 -20.77
N PHE A 737 -29.66 -6.90 -20.48
CA PHE A 737 -30.16 -7.57 -19.27
C PHE A 737 -29.22 -7.43 -18.08
N LEU A 738 -28.00 -6.91 -18.28
CA LEU A 738 -27.05 -6.65 -17.19
C LEU A 738 -27.30 -5.24 -16.63
N ILE A 739 -27.76 -5.18 -15.39
CA ILE A 739 -28.10 -3.92 -14.70
C ILE A 739 -26.94 -3.50 -13.80
#